data_AF-A0A8H7N0E3-F1
#
_entry.id   AF-A0A8H7N0E3-F1
#
_cell.length_a   1.000
_cell.length_b   1.000
_cell.length_c   1.000
_cell.angle_alpha   90.00
_cell.angle_beta   90.00
_cell.angle_gamma   90.00
#
_symmetry.space_group_name_H-M   'P 1'
#
loop_
_entity.id
_entity.type
_entity.pdbx_description
1 polymer ?
#
loop_
_entity_poly.entity_id
_entity_poly.type
_entity_poly.pdbx_seq_one_letter_code
_entity_poly.pdbx_strand_id
1 'polypeptide(L)'
;MLLERLIQLLYKLPRHSRRGKLLTDAFITKLWSTLDHPQPTPIPTLMGQENRHRTADGSNSNPYLRTLGAAGTPYARSVAPMDVQSPDMPDPGLVFDTLLSRNGECKPHQCGISSMMFYLGVIITHDIFQTGGRDGAINLASSYLDLAPLYGNSWEEQKEMRQFKNGLLKPDCFAHKRLLTFPPACRVFLVMFNRFHNYVVEQLASINEANRFKKPISAPESSDPDDQKAWEQYDEDLFQTGRLVTCGLYVNIILKDYVRAILCLNRTDSTWTIDPRTNMDRHAQKTTAPTGVGNQVSVEFNLLYRWHSILSSRDAEWIADEMRQLLDGRDPEAATFHEMIMAFQSWETALPTDPHQRDSVPGLKRQSDGAYSDDELVDILRASIEDTAGSFGANSVPRCLRPVEMLGILQARRWRVCTLNEFRAFIGLTRHRTFEDINPDPAVAAGLKSLYGSPANVELYPGLMSEKTKPPMAPGSGVCLGFTSSRAILSDAVSLVRGDRFYTDDFTPKNLTNWGFAEVDSDFDVDSGNVMYKLIFCAFPHHFQRDSIYAHHPLVTPAENKIIFEGLKKASEYTWDPPSRNVNTVVVKESREPDKEAQVSNDHTQPDLSLLASPRHVVTDFVVLTSANLLKSQSYSVPNPSSDHDSRGIDLVSEVINSTFVRLTAEMFSLSLKATSDKRRGAYTDAQLGTILSVLYAAESPKLSLGRSYELQRQARDLVVSFRKEIPLSKLAKGLSDKSKFSVRGYGQRLTTSQKLRDNEKLADRVATLVACSAMVPVLLLSESLDYHLNQGPEHMEKLRAISQQKTDTSEQVLLRYLLNGCSLRGEDDSTKESYSPSSSATSGAASTNTRVLIDYFPDGTNPDDVNFCIEAMAALFKIIVSLPGLRRAPGAPGHLASVPAVQWHGQTGRQSGPEEGQSMYMTSDRSSFWPVPVTMNIVWDSN
;
A
#
# COMPACT_ATOMS: atom_id res chain seq x y z
N MET A 1 -26.07 24.30 12.20
CA MET A 1 -25.61 22.90 12.02
C MET A 1 -26.45 22.11 10.99
N LEU A 2 -26.97 22.73 9.92
CA LEU A 2 -27.79 22.01 8.94
C LEU A 2 -26.95 21.08 8.04
N LEU A 3 -25.73 21.51 7.73
CA LEU A 3 -24.73 20.75 7.00
C LEU A 3 -24.37 19.44 7.71
N GLU A 4 -24.12 19.51 9.02
CA GLU A 4 -23.75 18.36 9.83
C GLU A 4 -24.91 17.38 9.96
N ARG A 5 -26.16 17.88 10.08
CA ARG A 5 -27.36 17.03 10.05
C ARG A 5 -27.53 16.30 8.72
N LEU A 6 -27.15 16.93 7.59
CA LEU A 6 -27.14 16.27 6.29
C LEU A 6 -26.07 15.18 6.23
N ILE A 7 -24.86 15.44 6.75
CA ILE A 7 -23.80 14.43 6.86
C ILE A 7 -24.27 13.27 7.75
N GLN A 8 -24.94 13.55 8.87
CA GLN A 8 -25.55 12.56 9.74
C GLN A 8 -26.67 11.73 9.07
N LEU A 9 -27.32 12.26 8.04
CA LEU A 9 -28.25 11.49 7.23
C LEU A 9 -27.49 10.60 6.23
N LEU A 10 -26.50 11.15 5.54
CA LEU A 10 -25.75 10.47 4.48
C LEU A 10 -24.97 9.26 5.01
N TYR A 11 -24.30 9.37 6.16
CA TYR A 11 -23.49 8.27 6.69
C TYR A 11 -24.31 7.03 7.08
N LYS A 12 -25.60 7.20 7.43
CA LYS A 12 -26.51 6.12 7.81
C LYS A 12 -27.04 5.33 6.62
N LEU A 13 -26.88 5.87 5.40
CA LEU A 13 -27.37 5.21 4.21
C LEU A 13 -26.38 4.12 3.78
N PRO A 14 -26.86 2.91 3.40
CA PRO A 14 -25.98 1.87 2.90
C PRO A 14 -25.18 2.36 1.70
N ARG A 15 -23.90 1.95 1.64
CA ARG A 15 -22.93 2.37 0.61
C ARG A 15 -23.47 2.20 -0.82
N HIS A 16 -24.15 1.10 -1.09
CA HIS A 16 -24.71 0.78 -2.41
C HIS A 16 -26.15 1.27 -2.62
N SER A 17 -26.69 2.11 -1.72
CA SER A 17 -28.06 2.59 -1.86
C SER A 17 -28.16 3.65 -2.96
N ARG A 18 -29.11 3.46 -3.89
CA ARG A 18 -29.40 4.43 -4.96
C ARG A 18 -29.78 5.80 -4.41
N ARG A 19 -30.53 5.84 -3.29
CA ARG A 19 -30.91 7.08 -2.60
C ARG A 19 -29.71 7.79 -1.99
N GLY A 20 -28.80 7.05 -1.33
CA GLY A 20 -27.56 7.59 -0.78
C GLY A 20 -26.66 8.17 -1.84
N LYS A 21 -26.54 7.48 -2.99
CA LYS A 21 -25.83 8.03 -4.16
C LYS A 21 -26.44 9.34 -4.65
N LEU A 22 -27.75 9.37 -4.90
CA LEU A 22 -28.42 10.59 -5.37
C LEU A 22 -28.26 11.78 -4.41
N LEU A 23 -28.37 11.54 -3.11
CA LEU A 23 -28.18 12.58 -2.09
C LEU A 23 -26.72 13.04 -2.00
N THR A 24 -25.76 12.12 -2.13
CA THR A 24 -24.32 12.45 -2.17
C THR A 24 -23.99 13.27 -3.41
N ASP A 25 -24.48 12.86 -4.58
CA ASP A 25 -24.28 13.57 -5.85
C ASP A 25 -24.87 15.00 -5.79
N ALA A 26 -26.07 15.15 -5.21
CA ALA A 26 -26.70 16.45 -4.98
C ALA A 26 -25.92 17.31 -3.97
N PHE A 27 -25.37 16.69 -2.93
CA PHE A 27 -24.55 17.38 -1.92
C PHE A 27 -23.24 17.90 -2.52
N ILE A 28 -22.52 17.08 -3.29
CA ILE A 28 -21.32 17.47 -4.04
C ILE A 28 -21.66 18.60 -5.02
N THR A 29 -22.76 18.48 -5.77
CA THR A 29 -23.20 19.53 -6.71
C THR A 29 -23.44 20.87 -6.01
N LYS A 30 -24.05 20.84 -4.82
CA LYS A 30 -24.28 22.06 -4.02
C LYS A 30 -22.97 22.67 -3.49
N LEU A 31 -22.03 21.83 -3.05
CA LEU A 31 -20.70 22.28 -2.62
C LEU A 31 -19.93 22.91 -3.78
N TRP A 32 -19.94 22.26 -4.94
CA TRP A 32 -19.35 22.74 -6.19
C TRP A 32 -19.95 24.10 -6.60
N SER A 33 -21.27 24.22 -6.69
CA SER A 33 -21.96 25.43 -7.13
C SER A 33 -21.87 26.62 -6.17
N THR A 34 -21.14 26.47 -5.06
CA THR A 34 -20.87 27.58 -4.12
C THR A 34 -19.80 28.51 -4.65
N LEU A 35 -18.86 27.98 -5.45
CA LEU A 35 -17.76 28.74 -6.02
C LEU A 35 -18.02 29.00 -7.49
N ASP A 36 -17.51 30.12 -7.98
CA ASP A 36 -17.49 30.40 -9.40
C ASP A 36 -16.44 29.52 -10.09
N HIS A 37 -16.80 28.98 -11.24
CA HIS A 37 -15.96 28.07 -12.01
C HIS A 37 -15.72 28.61 -13.42
N PRO A 38 -14.58 28.27 -14.05
CA PRO A 38 -14.39 28.46 -15.49
C PRO A 38 -15.58 27.85 -16.28
N GLN A 39 -15.83 28.36 -17.50
CA GLN A 39 -16.97 27.90 -18.28
C GLN A 39 -17.02 26.36 -18.36
N PRO A 40 -18.17 25.74 -18.04
CA PRO A 40 -18.28 24.29 -17.88
C PRO A 40 -18.39 23.60 -19.23
N THR A 41 -17.39 23.79 -20.09
CA THR A 41 -17.25 23.05 -21.33
C THR A 41 -16.58 21.72 -20.99
N PRO A 42 -17.22 20.56 -21.27
CA PRO A 42 -16.59 19.26 -21.07
C PRO A 42 -15.24 19.23 -21.76
N ILE A 43 -14.18 18.89 -21.01
CA ILE A 43 -12.84 18.81 -21.55
C ILE A 43 -12.63 17.38 -22.07
N PRO A 44 -12.38 17.17 -23.37
CA PRO A 44 -12.05 15.85 -23.87
C PRO A 44 -10.68 15.43 -23.34
N THR A 45 -10.52 14.15 -22.99
CA THR A 45 -9.20 13.56 -22.80
C THR A 45 -8.39 13.72 -24.09
N LEU A 46 -7.22 14.34 -23.99
CA LEU A 46 -6.40 14.69 -25.15
C LEU A 46 -5.33 13.63 -25.43
N MET A 47 -5.10 13.39 -26.71
CA MET A 47 -3.98 12.57 -27.20
C MET A 47 -2.70 13.41 -27.29
N GLY A 48 -1.54 12.76 -27.41
CA GLY A 48 -0.23 13.41 -27.46
C GLY A 48 0.56 13.22 -26.16
N GLN A 49 1.90 13.14 -26.25
CA GLN A 49 2.76 12.96 -25.07
C GLN A 49 2.65 14.15 -24.11
N GLU A 50 2.50 15.36 -24.66
CA GLU A 50 2.40 16.63 -23.94
C GLU A 50 1.13 16.75 -23.08
N ASN A 51 0.13 15.90 -23.29
CA ASN A 51 -1.14 15.94 -22.55
C ASN A 51 -1.30 14.79 -21.54
N ARG A 52 -0.40 13.80 -21.53
CA ARG A 52 -0.51 12.62 -20.64
C ARG A 52 -0.17 12.92 -19.19
N HIS A 53 0.68 13.91 -18.97
CA HIS A 53 1.29 14.19 -17.67
C HIS A 53 1.05 15.63 -17.24
N ARG A 54 1.19 15.88 -15.94
CA ARG A 54 1.16 17.22 -15.36
C ARG A 54 2.41 17.97 -15.82
N THR A 55 2.26 19.21 -16.29
CA THR A 55 3.43 20.08 -16.49
C THR A 55 4.03 20.46 -15.14
N ALA A 56 5.25 21.02 -15.16
CA ALA A 56 5.94 21.37 -13.93
C ALA A 56 5.31 22.56 -13.18
N ASP A 57 4.66 23.46 -13.90
CA ASP A 57 3.98 24.66 -13.38
C ASP A 57 2.46 24.49 -13.25
N GLY A 58 1.91 23.31 -13.57
CA GLY A 58 0.46 23.05 -13.57
C GLY A 58 -0.32 23.63 -14.77
N SER A 59 0.35 24.27 -15.73
CA SER A 59 -0.25 24.68 -17.00
C SER A 59 -0.81 23.49 -17.80
N ASN A 60 -1.66 23.78 -18.80
CA ASN A 60 -2.34 22.79 -19.64
C ASN A 60 -3.23 21.77 -18.89
N SER A 61 -3.55 22.03 -17.62
CA SER A 61 -4.60 21.29 -16.91
C SER A 61 -5.98 21.55 -17.51
N ASN A 62 -6.22 22.77 -18.00
CA ASN A 62 -7.33 23.09 -18.91
C ASN A 62 -6.76 23.41 -20.32
N PRO A 63 -7.05 22.60 -21.36
CA PRO A 63 -6.49 22.81 -22.70
C PRO A 63 -7.08 24.00 -23.46
N TYR A 64 -8.26 24.50 -23.07
CA TYR A 64 -8.86 25.70 -23.66
C TYR A 64 -8.31 26.98 -23.01
N LEU A 65 -7.95 26.91 -21.73
CA LEU A 65 -7.34 27.99 -20.94
C LEU A 65 -6.02 27.50 -20.34
N ARG A 66 -4.98 27.41 -21.16
CA ARG A 66 -3.72 26.75 -20.81
C ARG A 66 -3.01 27.30 -19.58
N THR A 67 -3.20 28.57 -19.24
CA THR A 67 -2.60 29.22 -18.06
C THR A 67 -3.47 29.13 -16.81
N LEU A 68 -4.68 28.56 -16.89
CA LEU A 68 -5.60 28.48 -15.76
C LEU A 68 -4.99 27.63 -14.64
N GLY A 69 -4.78 28.27 -13.48
CA GLY A 69 -4.20 27.62 -12.30
C GLY A 69 -2.71 27.33 -12.40
N ALA A 70 -2.01 27.82 -13.42
CA ALA A 70 -0.56 27.66 -13.51
C ALA A 70 0.16 28.50 -12.45
N ALA A 71 1.32 28.02 -11.99
CA ALA A 71 2.23 28.79 -11.14
C ALA A 71 2.64 30.10 -11.82
N GLY A 72 2.86 31.15 -11.01
CA GLY A 72 3.19 32.49 -11.49
C GLY A 72 1.99 33.28 -12.02
N THR A 73 0.75 32.82 -11.79
CA THR A 73 -0.46 33.54 -12.19
C THR A 73 -1.13 34.26 -11.01
N PRO A 74 -1.95 35.30 -11.25
CA PRO A 74 -2.67 35.97 -10.17
C PRO A 74 -3.60 35.06 -9.39
N TYR A 75 -3.76 35.31 -8.09
CA TYR A 75 -4.87 34.74 -7.33
C TYR A 75 -6.22 35.16 -7.90
N ALA A 76 -7.20 34.26 -7.82
CA ALA A 76 -8.59 34.61 -8.06
C ALA A 76 -9.14 35.47 -6.89
N ARG A 77 -10.29 36.08 -7.12
CA ARG A 77 -11.13 36.69 -6.10
C ARG A 77 -12.52 36.10 -6.20
N SER A 78 -12.98 35.48 -5.13
CA SER A 78 -14.31 34.85 -5.10
C SER A 78 -15.40 35.85 -4.74
N VAL A 79 -15.08 36.89 -3.97
CA VAL A 79 -16.09 37.84 -3.47
C VAL A 79 -15.71 39.27 -3.82
N ALA A 80 -16.61 39.97 -4.50
CA ALA A 80 -16.49 41.40 -4.69
C ALA A 80 -16.70 42.13 -3.33
N PRO A 81 -15.73 42.93 -2.86
CA PRO A 81 -15.90 43.76 -1.66
C PRO A 81 -16.76 44.98 -2.00
N MET A 82 -18.02 44.97 -1.56
CA MET A 82 -19.04 45.98 -1.86
C MET A 82 -19.44 46.82 -0.65
N ASP A 83 -19.29 46.28 0.57
CA ASP A 83 -19.61 46.98 1.81
C ASP A 83 -18.62 48.15 2.03
N VAL A 84 -19.15 49.33 2.38
CA VAL A 84 -18.33 50.53 2.64
C VAL A 84 -17.63 50.38 3.98
N GLN A 85 -16.30 50.33 3.96
CA GLN A 85 -15.47 50.24 5.17
C GLN A 85 -14.92 51.61 5.58
N SER A 86 -14.62 51.74 6.88
CA SER A 86 -13.87 52.90 7.40
C SER A 86 -12.47 52.93 6.78
N PRO A 87 -11.96 54.12 6.37
CA PRO A 87 -10.57 54.24 5.97
C PRO A 87 -9.62 53.99 7.16
N ASP A 88 -10.07 54.29 8.38
CA ASP A 88 -9.32 54.08 9.62
C ASP A 88 -9.58 52.66 10.14
N MET A 89 -8.81 51.71 9.61
CA MET A 89 -8.85 50.31 10.04
C MET A 89 -8.08 50.13 11.37
N PRO A 90 -8.49 49.19 12.25
CA PRO A 90 -7.79 48.96 13.51
C PRO A 90 -6.32 48.60 13.32
N ASP A 91 -5.45 49.00 14.26
CA ASP A 91 -4.04 48.59 14.24
C ASP A 91 -3.92 47.05 14.28
N PRO A 92 -3.16 46.41 13.36
CA PRO A 92 -3.02 44.96 13.33
C PRO A 92 -2.47 44.36 14.62
N GLY A 93 -1.57 45.06 15.32
CA GLY A 93 -1.03 44.62 16.60
C GLY A 93 -2.12 44.61 17.67
N LEU A 94 -2.91 45.67 17.74
CA LEU A 94 -4.06 45.72 18.65
C LEU A 94 -5.11 44.64 18.33
N VAL A 95 -5.37 44.36 17.04
CA VAL A 95 -6.24 43.24 16.63
C VAL A 95 -5.68 41.91 17.13
N PHE A 96 -4.38 41.67 16.95
CA PHE A 96 -3.74 40.44 17.43
C PHE A 96 -3.84 40.32 18.96
N ASP A 97 -3.42 41.35 19.69
CA ASP A 97 -3.35 41.33 21.15
C ASP A 97 -4.75 41.17 21.78
N THR A 98 -5.79 41.72 21.15
CA THR A 98 -7.17 41.67 21.63
C THR A 98 -7.88 40.37 21.26
N LEU A 99 -7.73 39.88 20.02
CA LEU A 99 -8.59 38.82 19.46
C LEU A 99 -7.88 37.50 19.17
N LEU A 100 -6.58 37.52 18.89
CA LEU A 100 -5.87 36.35 18.34
C LEU A 100 -4.90 35.72 19.35
N SER A 101 -4.22 36.54 20.14
CA SER A 101 -3.14 36.13 21.04
C SER A 101 -3.58 35.08 22.07
N ARG A 102 -2.82 33.98 22.15
CA ARG A 102 -2.94 32.94 23.17
C ARG A 102 -2.41 33.46 24.50
N ASN A 103 -3.34 33.78 25.40
CA ASN A 103 -3.03 34.16 26.77
C ASN A 103 -3.19 32.94 27.70
N GLY A 104 -2.08 32.38 28.17
CA GLY A 104 -2.06 31.22 29.07
C GLY A 104 -1.76 29.89 28.36
N GLU A 105 -2.21 28.78 28.98
CA GLU A 105 -1.92 27.43 28.50
C GLU A 105 -2.62 27.11 27.16
N CYS A 106 -1.94 26.30 26.33
CA CYS A 106 -2.52 25.76 25.11
C CYS A 106 -3.69 24.82 25.45
N LYS A 107 -4.88 25.12 24.93
CA LYS A 107 -6.02 24.22 25.06
C LYS A 107 -5.84 23.06 24.09
N PRO A 108 -5.83 21.80 24.56
CA PRO A 108 -5.70 20.65 23.68
C PRO A 108 -6.94 20.53 22.78
N HIS A 109 -6.75 19.95 21.60
CA HIS A 109 -7.81 19.76 20.63
C HIS A 109 -8.88 18.81 21.20
N GLN A 110 -10.15 19.24 21.16
CA GLN A 110 -11.27 18.58 21.85
C GLN A 110 -11.57 17.14 21.36
N CYS A 111 -11.18 16.82 20.13
CA CYS A 111 -11.30 15.50 19.54
C CYS A 111 -9.98 14.69 19.55
N GLY A 112 -8.99 15.05 20.36
CA GLY A 112 -7.69 14.36 20.43
C GLY A 112 -6.96 14.28 19.08
N ILE A 113 -7.12 15.31 18.24
CA ILE A 113 -6.49 15.40 16.93
C ILE A 113 -4.97 15.53 17.13
N SER A 114 -4.21 14.71 16.42
CA SER A 114 -2.75 14.77 16.44
C SER A 114 -2.25 15.96 15.62
N SER A 115 -1.09 16.52 15.98
CA SER A 115 -0.37 17.52 15.17
C SER A 115 -0.11 17.05 13.73
N MET A 116 -0.03 15.73 13.50
CA MET A 116 0.06 15.12 12.16
C MET A 116 -1.05 15.56 11.19
N MET A 117 -2.27 15.78 11.70
CA MET A 117 -3.39 16.33 10.93
C MET A 117 -3.02 17.66 10.30
N PHE A 118 -2.39 18.54 11.07
CA PHE A 118 -2.08 19.89 10.64
C PHE A 118 -0.79 19.94 9.83
N TYR A 119 0.14 19.01 10.00
CA TYR A 119 1.28 18.87 9.10
C TYR A 119 0.85 18.49 7.69
N LEU A 120 -0.09 17.55 7.53
CA LEU A 120 -0.68 17.27 6.22
C LEU A 120 -1.41 18.52 5.67
N GLY A 121 -2.11 19.27 6.52
CA GLY A 121 -2.69 20.56 6.15
C GLY A 121 -1.65 21.59 5.65
N VAL A 122 -0.46 21.63 6.28
CA VAL A 122 0.68 22.45 5.83
C VAL A 122 1.14 22.00 4.44
N ILE A 123 1.29 20.69 4.19
CA ILE A 123 1.64 20.20 2.84
C ILE A 123 0.59 20.62 1.81
N ILE A 124 -0.71 20.41 2.08
CA ILE A 124 -1.81 20.78 1.18
C ILE A 124 -1.80 22.27 0.85
N THR A 125 -1.63 23.11 1.87
CA THR A 125 -1.67 24.57 1.68
C THR A 125 -0.44 25.09 0.95
N HIS A 126 0.73 24.52 1.19
CA HIS A 126 1.96 24.84 0.46
C HIS A 126 2.00 24.26 -0.96
N ASP A 127 1.11 23.31 -1.26
CA ASP A 127 0.92 22.77 -2.60
C ASP A 127 0.18 23.76 -3.51
N ILE A 128 -0.80 24.48 -2.94
CA ILE A 128 -1.69 25.36 -3.72
C ILE A 128 -1.47 26.86 -3.47
N PHE A 129 -0.72 27.24 -2.43
CA PHE A 129 -0.47 28.64 -2.08
C PHE A 129 1.02 28.94 -1.88
N GLN A 130 1.55 29.85 -2.69
CA GLN A 130 2.85 30.46 -2.47
C GLN A 130 2.83 31.93 -2.92
N THR A 131 2.41 32.83 -2.03
CA THR A 131 2.34 34.27 -2.33
C THR A 131 3.69 34.85 -2.71
N GLY A 132 3.76 35.55 -3.86
CA GLY A 132 4.97 36.18 -4.35
C GLY A 132 5.48 37.32 -3.45
N GLY A 133 6.78 37.31 -3.15
CA GLY A 133 7.39 38.33 -2.28
C GLY A 133 7.46 39.73 -2.92
N ARG A 134 7.60 39.82 -4.25
CA ARG A 134 7.61 41.11 -4.99
C ARG A 134 6.19 41.62 -5.26
N ASP A 135 5.31 40.73 -5.68
CA ASP A 135 3.91 41.02 -5.92
C ASP A 135 3.04 39.99 -5.20
N GLY A 136 2.40 40.44 -4.12
CA GLY A 136 1.53 39.60 -3.31
C GLY A 136 0.27 39.16 -4.05
N ALA A 137 -0.09 39.73 -5.21
CA ALA A 137 -1.23 39.27 -6.00
C ALA A 137 -0.94 37.97 -6.77
N ILE A 138 0.33 37.60 -6.94
CA ILE A 138 0.75 36.42 -7.70
C ILE A 138 0.88 35.21 -6.79
N ASN A 139 0.33 34.08 -7.24
CA ASN A 139 0.59 32.76 -6.69
C ASN A 139 1.76 32.12 -7.44
N LEU A 140 2.85 31.81 -6.75
CA LEU A 140 4.00 31.09 -7.29
C LEU A 140 3.81 29.57 -7.25
N ALA A 141 2.76 29.08 -6.59
CA ALA A 141 2.35 27.69 -6.65
C ALA A 141 1.32 27.46 -7.75
N SER A 142 1.23 26.23 -8.24
CA SER A 142 0.08 25.82 -9.06
C SER A 142 -1.20 25.87 -8.21
N SER A 143 -2.37 25.99 -8.85
CA SER A 143 -3.68 25.91 -8.16
C SER A 143 -4.21 24.47 -8.10
N TYR A 144 -3.34 23.48 -8.30
CA TYR A 144 -3.68 22.06 -8.34
C TYR A 144 -3.00 21.33 -7.20
N LEU A 145 -3.61 20.24 -6.72
CA LEU A 145 -2.99 19.38 -5.71
C LEU A 145 -1.97 18.46 -6.38
N ASP A 146 -0.84 18.98 -6.87
CA ASP A 146 0.13 18.23 -7.66
C ASP A 146 1.42 17.87 -6.91
N LEU A 147 1.37 17.96 -5.58
CA LEU A 147 2.45 17.68 -4.65
C LEU A 147 3.73 18.48 -5.00
N ALA A 148 3.55 19.72 -5.44
CA ALA A 148 4.60 20.69 -5.69
C ALA A 148 5.57 20.87 -4.51
N PRO A 149 5.19 20.66 -3.22
CA PRO A 149 6.17 20.74 -2.14
C PRO A 149 7.30 19.72 -2.26
N LEU A 150 7.02 18.57 -2.87
CA LEU A 150 8.02 17.55 -3.21
C LEU A 150 8.70 17.86 -4.55
N TYR A 151 7.92 18.08 -5.61
CA TYR A 151 8.42 18.12 -6.99
C TYR A 151 8.93 19.49 -7.45
N GLY A 152 8.38 20.59 -6.93
CA GLY A 152 8.61 21.95 -7.40
C GLY A 152 7.51 22.48 -8.31
N ASN A 153 7.46 23.81 -8.44
CA ASN A 153 6.48 24.60 -9.21
C ASN A 153 6.99 25.03 -10.60
N SER A 154 8.17 24.57 -10.99
CA SER A 154 8.80 24.90 -12.28
C SER A 154 9.68 23.76 -12.78
N TRP A 155 10.02 23.81 -14.06
CA TRP A 155 10.95 22.84 -14.65
C TRP A 155 12.33 22.92 -14.00
N GLU A 156 12.77 24.12 -13.62
CA GLU A 156 14.01 24.39 -12.90
C GLU A 156 14.06 23.64 -11.57
N GLU A 157 13.02 23.78 -10.76
CA GLU A 157 12.93 23.09 -9.47
C GLU A 157 12.81 21.56 -9.63
N GLN A 158 12.09 21.09 -10.66
CA GLN A 158 12.04 19.64 -10.96
C GLN A 158 13.42 19.09 -11.37
N LYS A 159 14.19 19.83 -12.17
CA LYS A 159 15.58 19.47 -12.50
C LYS A 159 16.45 19.36 -11.25
N GLU A 160 16.31 20.30 -10.31
CA GLU A 160 17.05 20.27 -9.04
C GLU A 160 16.73 19.03 -8.19
N MET A 161 15.49 18.55 -8.27
CA MET A 161 15.00 17.40 -7.51
C MET A 161 15.35 16.04 -8.11
N ARG A 162 15.48 15.95 -9.44
CA ARG A 162 15.69 14.69 -10.15
C ARG A 162 17.15 14.24 -10.14
N GLN A 163 17.35 12.92 -10.20
CA GLN A 163 18.65 12.32 -10.47
C GLN A 163 18.93 12.21 -11.98
N PHE A 164 17.91 12.35 -12.83
CA PHE A 164 17.95 12.01 -14.27
C PHE A 164 18.45 10.58 -14.51
N LYS A 165 18.04 9.67 -13.62
CA LYS A 165 18.37 8.25 -13.68
C LYS A 165 17.17 7.41 -13.25
N ASN A 166 16.62 6.63 -14.19
CA ASN A 166 15.48 5.72 -13.97
C ASN A 166 14.22 6.38 -13.37
N GLY A 167 14.00 7.66 -13.64
CA GLY A 167 12.89 8.45 -13.12
C GLY A 167 13.02 8.85 -11.65
N LEU A 168 14.16 8.60 -11.00
CA LEU A 168 14.34 8.78 -9.55
C LEU A 168 14.47 10.24 -9.13
N LEU A 169 13.94 10.53 -7.94
CA LEU A 169 14.24 11.73 -7.15
C LEU A 169 15.50 11.52 -6.31
N LYS A 170 16.21 12.60 -5.99
CA LYS A 170 17.31 12.56 -5.01
C LYS A 170 16.78 12.06 -3.66
N PRO A 171 17.49 11.12 -2.97
CA PRO A 171 16.97 10.49 -1.76
C PRO A 171 16.64 11.50 -0.66
N ASP A 172 15.48 11.35 -0.03
CA ASP A 172 15.03 12.14 1.13
C ASP A 172 15.18 13.66 0.92
N CYS A 173 14.86 14.13 -0.29
CA CYS A 173 14.89 15.54 -0.69
C CYS A 173 13.48 16.04 -1.04
N PHE A 174 13.28 17.36 -0.97
CA PHE A 174 12.06 18.02 -1.45
C PHE A 174 12.35 19.44 -1.93
N ALA A 175 11.51 19.94 -2.85
CA ALA A 175 11.75 21.22 -3.52
C ALA A 175 11.51 22.43 -2.60
N HIS A 176 10.43 22.41 -1.81
CA HIS A 176 9.88 23.62 -1.19
C HIS A 176 10.70 24.13 -0.01
N LYS A 177 11.43 25.23 -0.23
CA LYS A 177 12.36 25.83 0.75
C LYS A 177 11.70 26.30 2.05
N ARG A 178 10.54 26.98 2.01
CA ARG A 178 9.95 27.53 3.25
C ARG A 178 9.53 26.46 4.27
N LEU A 179 9.32 25.20 3.87
CA LEU A 179 9.00 24.12 4.80
C LEU A 179 10.18 23.74 5.71
N LEU A 180 11.38 24.24 5.40
CA LEU A 180 12.55 24.16 6.27
C LEU A 180 12.44 25.06 7.52
N THR A 181 11.41 25.91 7.65
CA THR A 181 11.14 26.66 8.89
C THR A 181 9.89 26.15 9.61
N PHE A 182 9.39 24.95 9.24
CA PHE A 182 8.25 24.28 9.87
C PHE A 182 8.71 23.09 10.71
N PRO A 183 7.87 22.63 11.67
CA PRO A 183 8.20 21.50 12.53
C PRO A 183 8.75 20.29 11.75
N PRO A 184 9.71 19.53 12.31
CA PRO A 184 10.44 18.50 11.56
C PRO A 184 9.54 17.45 10.89
N ALA A 185 8.41 17.10 11.48
CA ALA A 185 7.48 16.12 10.92
C ALA A 185 6.80 16.55 9.61
N CYS A 186 6.65 17.86 9.33
CA CYS A 186 6.26 18.32 7.99
C CYS A 186 7.26 17.86 6.92
N ARG A 187 8.54 17.79 7.28
CA ARG A 187 9.64 17.39 6.41
C ARG A 187 9.71 15.88 6.28
N VAL A 188 9.45 15.15 7.37
CA VAL A 188 9.30 13.68 7.35
C VAL A 188 8.18 13.25 6.40
N PHE A 189 7.05 13.96 6.34
CA PHE A 189 6.00 13.71 5.35
C PHE A 189 6.52 13.74 3.91
N LEU A 190 7.31 14.75 3.55
CA LEU A 190 7.89 14.88 2.22
C LEU A 190 8.95 13.81 1.94
N VAL A 191 9.72 13.42 2.95
CA VAL A 191 10.64 12.28 2.86
C VAL A 191 9.87 10.98 2.57
N MET A 192 8.74 10.73 3.26
CA MET A 192 7.92 9.55 2.98
C MET A 192 7.40 9.54 1.53
N PHE A 193 6.92 10.68 1.01
CA PHE A 193 6.47 10.77 -0.38
C PHE A 193 7.62 10.66 -1.39
N ASN A 194 8.82 11.16 -1.08
CA ASN A 194 10.02 10.97 -1.88
C ASN A 194 10.36 9.48 -2.00
N ARG A 195 10.40 8.76 -0.88
CA ARG A 195 10.64 7.32 -0.83
C ARG A 195 9.57 6.55 -1.59
N PHE A 196 8.30 6.92 -1.42
CA PHE A 196 7.19 6.32 -2.17
C PHE A 196 7.32 6.54 -3.68
N HIS A 197 7.70 7.73 -4.14
CA HIS A 197 7.95 7.99 -5.55
C HIS A 197 9.07 7.09 -6.10
N ASN A 198 10.21 7.03 -5.40
CA ASN A 198 11.35 6.21 -5.82
C ASN A 198 10.99 4.73 -5.88
N TYR A 199 10.27 4.23 -4.88
CA TYR A 199 9.68 2.89 -4.91
C TYR A 199 8.78 2.70 -6.14
N VAL A 200 7.86 3.63 -6.41
CA VAL A 200 6.93 3.52 -7.54
C VAL A 200 7.66 3.43 -8.88
N VAL A 201 8.66 4.27 -9.14
CA VAL A 201 9.37 4.24 -10.43
C VAL A 201 10.20 2.97 -10.62
N GLU A 202 10.76 2.41 -9.55
CA GLU A 202 11.43 1.10 -9.59
C GLU A 202 10.45 -0.02 -9.96
N GLN A 203 9.23 0.03 -9.42
CA GLN A 203 8.20 -0.96 -9.70
C GLN A 203 7.63 -0.81 -11.11
N LEU A 204 7.42 0.41 -11.59
CA LEU A 204 7.04 0.68 -12.98
C LEU A 204 8.09 0.14 -13.96
N ALA A 205 9.37 0.33 -13.66
CA ALA A 205 10.48 -0.17 -14.47
C ALA A 205 10.56 -1.71 -14.45
N SER A 206 10.37 -2.35 -13.28
CA SER A 206 10.38 -3.81 -13.15
C SER A 206 9.21 -4.46 -13.89
N ILE A 207 7.99 -3.98 -13.62
CA ILE A 207 6.76 -4.52 -14.19
C ILE A 207 6.67 -4.25 -15.70
N ASN A 208 7.13 -3.07 -16.14
CA ASN A 208 7.12 -2.62 -17.52
C ASN A 208 5.81 -2.96 -18.25
N GLU A 209 4.68 -2.54 -17.67
CA GLU A 209 3.35 -2.90 -18.15
C GLU A 209 3.18 -2.50 -19.62
N ALA A 210 2.74 -3.46 -20.44
CA ALA A 210 2.57 -3.29 -21.89
C ALA A 210 3.83 -2.80 -22.63
N ASN A 211 5.02 -3.02 -22.06
CA ASN A 211 6.29 -2.55 -22.57
C ASN A 211 6.38 -1.01 -22.69
N ARG A 212 5.69 -0.27 -21.80
CA ARG A 212 5.66 1.20 -21.76
C ARG A 212 7.00 1.82 -21.36
N PHE A 213 7.78 1.14 -20.52
CA PHE A 213 9.06 1.60 -19.98
C PHE A 213 10.20 0.70 -20.49
N LYS A 214 10.34 0.63 -21.81
CA LYS A 214 11.40 -0.19 -22.41
C LYS A 214 12.77 0.42 -22.11
N LYS A 215 13.52 -0.24 -21.23
CA LYS A 215 14.90 0.15 -20.90
C LYS A 215 15.80 0.13 -22.15
N PRO A 216 16.57 1.19 -22.43
CA PRO A 216 17.54 1.19 -23.53
C PRO A 216 18.59 0.09 -23.37
N ILE A 217 19.06 -0.47 -24.49
CA ILE A 217 20.04 -1.58 -24.52
C ILE A 217 21.47 -1.03 -24.48
N SER A 218 21.68 0.17 -25.00
CA SER A 218 22.95 0.88 -24.99
C SER A 218 23.41 1.22 -23.58
N ALA A 219 24.72 1.44 -23.41
CA ALA A 219 25.24 1.92 -22.14
C ALA A 219 24.68 3.33 -21.84
N PRO A 220 24.35 3.67 -20.58
CA PRO A 220 23.90 5.01 -20.20
C PRO A 220 24.88 6.13 -20.59
N GLU A 221 26.17 5.80 -20.64
CA GLU A 221 27.29 6.69 -20.98
C GLU A 221 27.52 6.80 -22.51
N SER A 222 26.62 6.25 -23.35
CA SER A 222 26.77 6.28 -24.81
C SER A 222 26.85 7.72 -25.31
N SER A 223 27.82 7.99 -26.19
CA SER A 223 27.96 9.29 -26.86
C SER A 223 27.07 9.42 -28.10
N ASP A 224 26.33 8.37 -28.47
CA ASP A 224 25.41 8.41 -29.60
C ASP A 224 24.16 9.25 -29.24
N PRO A 225 23.79 10.27 -30.04
CA PRO A 225 22.64 11.12 -29.74
C PRO A 225 21.30 10.38 -29.64
N ASP A 226 21.09 9.32 -30.43
CA ASP A 226 19.84 8.56 -30.40
C ASP A 226 19.75 7.70 -29.13
N ASP A 227 20.88 7.18 -28.66
CA ASP A 227 20.96 6.48 -27.37
C ASP A 227 20.69 7.43 -26.19
N GLN A 228 21.27 8.62 -26.20
CA GLN A 228 21.04 9.63 -25.16
C GLN A 228 19.57 10.00 -25.08
N LYS A 229 18.95 10.29 -26.23
CA LYS A 229 17.51 10.59 -26.32
C LYS A 229 16.64 9.43 -25.82
N ALA A 230 17.03 8.19 -26.08
CA ALA A 230 16.30 7.03 -25.58
C ALA A 230 16.39 6.90 -24.04
N TRP A 231 17.55 7.19 -23.45
CA TRP A 231 17.73 7.24 -22.00
C TRP A 231 16.98 8.39 -21.34
N GLU A 232 16.99 9.59 -21.95
CA GLU A 232 16.21 10.74 -21.50
C GLU A 232 14.71 10.45 -21.52
N GLN A 233 14.20 9.87 -22.61
CA GLN A 233 12.77 9.50 -22.72
C GLN A 233 12.39 8.42 -21.69
N TYR A 234 13.25 7.42 -21.48
CA TYR A 234 13.01 6.38 -20.48
C TYR A 234 12.94 6.94 -19.05
N ASP A 235 13.85 7.86 -18.71
CA ASP A 235 13.84 8.57 -17.43
C ASP A 235 12.57 9.43 -17.28
N GLU A 236 12.21 10.17 -18.31
CA GLU A 236 11.03 11.05 -18.33
C GLU A 236 9.71 10.28 -18.18
N ASP A 237 9.54 9.18 -18.93
CA ASP A 237 8.32 8.37 -18.87
C ASP A 237 8.12 7.76 -17.48
N LEU A 238 9.19 7.28 -16.85
CA LEU A 238 9.17 6.75 -15.48
C LEU A 238 8.86 7.86 -14.48
N PHE A 239 9.59 8.98 -14.52
CA PHE A 239 9.38 10.11 -13.61
C PHE A 239 7.94 10.62 -13.66
N GLN A 240 7.43 10.89 -14.85
CA GLN A 240 6.10 11.47 -15.00
C GLN A 240 4.98 10.50 -14.64
N THR A 241 5.13 9.21 -14.94
CA THR A 241 4.15 8.21 -14.52
C THR A 241 4.21 7.98 -13.01
N GLY A 242 5.41 7.93 -12.42
CA GLY A 242 5.61 7.82 -10.97
C GLY A 242 5.06 9.03 -10.22
N ARG A 243 5.21 10.23 -10.78
CA ARG A 243 4.59 11.47 -10.27
C ARG A 243 3.07 11.36 -10.22
N LEU A 244 2.42 10.92 -11.31
CA LEU A 244 0.96 10.73 -11.34
C LEU A 244 0.47 9.71 -10.30
N VAL A 245 1.17 8.58 -10.16
CA VAL A 245 0.83 7.54 -9.17
C VAL A 245 1.00 8.09 -7.74
N THR A 246 2.10 8.77 -7.44
CA THR A 246 2.36 9.38 -6.13
C THR A 246 1.32 10.44 -5.78
N CYS A 247 0.96 11.32 -6.73
CA CYS A 247 -0.15 12.25 -6.59
C CYS A 247 -1.49 11.52 -6.34
N GLY A 248 -1.68 10.35 -6.97
CA GLY A 248 -2.83 9.48 -6.74
C GLY A 248 -2.93 8.98 -5.29
N LEU A 249 -1.82 8.55 -4.68
CA LEU A 249 -1.80 8.21 -3.25
C LEU A 249 -2.09 9.44 -2.39
N TYR A 250 -1.44 10.56 -2.71
CA TYR A 250 -1.62 11.83 -1.98
C TYR A 250 -3.09 12.30 -1.97
N VAL A 251 -3.78 12.33 -3.10
CA VAL A 251 -5.21 12.71 -3.13
C VAL A 251 -6.09 11.69 -2.42
N ASN A 252 -5.75 10.40 -2.47
CA ASN A 252 -6.50 9.39 -1.72
C ASN A 252 -6.30 9.57 -0.21
N ILE A 253 -5.09 9.89 0.25
CA ILE A 253 -4.85 10.27 1.66
C ILE A 253 -5.71 11.48 2.06
N ILE A 254 -5.80 12.51 1.21
CA ILE A 254 -6.65 13.68 1.49
C ILE A 254 -8.12 13.27 1.62
N LEU A 255 -8.65 12.51 0.68
CA LEU A 255 -10.08 12.18 0.63
C LEU A 255 -10.50 11.09 1.61
N LYS A 256 -9.60 10.14 1.88
CA LYS A 256 -9.89 8.91 2.62
C LYS A 256 -9.30 8.91 4.02
N ASP A 257 -8.41 9.81 4.39
CA ASP A 257 -7.90 9.90 5.76
C ASP A 257 -8.21 11.29 6.33
N TYR A 258 -7.74 12.34 5.64
CA TYR A 258 -7.82 13.72 6.12
C TYR A 258 -9.26 14.24 6.20
N VAL A 259 -10.04 14.17 5.11
CA VAL A 259 -11.45 14.61 5.09
C VAL A 259 -12.31 13.79 6.05
N ARG A 260 -12.01 12.50 6.24
CA ARG A 260 -12.70 11.66 7.23
C ARG A 260 -12.48 12.18 8.65
N ALA A 261 -11.24 12.53 9.00
CA ALA A 261 -10.92 13.13 10.29
C ALA A 261 -11.54 14.54 10.45
N ILE A 262 -11.57 15.38 9.40
CA ILE A 262 -12.26 16.68 9.42
C ILE A 262 -13.74 16.52 9.80
N LEU A 263 -14.39 15.50 9.24
CA LEU A 263 -15.81 15.22 9.45
C LEU A 263 -16.08 14.27 10.62
N CYS A 264 -15.07 13.89 11.40
CA CYS A 264 -15.21 12.97 12.53
C CYS A 264 -15.81 11.61 12.13
N LEU A 265 -15.60 11.17 10.89
CA LEU A 265 -16.08 9.89 10.37
C LEU A 265 -15.25 8.71 10.88
N ASN A 266 -14.00 8.96 11.26
CA ASN A 266 -13.10 7.99 11.90
C ASN A 266 -13.60 7.49 13.27
N ARG A 267 -14.67 8.10 13.81
CA ARG A 267 -15.36 7.66 15.04
C ARG A 267 -16.63 6.87 14.79
N THR A 268 -16.83 6.41 13.55
CA THR A 268 -18.02 5.69 13.10
C THR A 268 -17.62 4.44 12.34
N ASP A 269 -18.53 3.49 12.25
CA ASP A 269 -18.40 2.26 11.45
C ASP A 269 -18.75 2.47 9.96
N SER A 270 -19.07 3.70 9.55
CA SER A 270 -19.50 4.00 8.20
C SER A 270 -18.34 4.13 7.23
N THR A 271 -18.43 3.44 6.10
CA THR A 271 -17.52 3.57 4.96
C THR A 271 -17.85 4.76 4.06
N TRP A 272 -18.87 5.57 4.39
CA TRP A 272 -19.25 6.73 3.59
C TRP A 272 -18.16 7.80 3.65
N THR A 273 -17.84 8.40 2.51
CA THR A 273 -16.93 9.55 2.40
C THR A 273 -17.44 10.51 1.31
N ILE A 274 -17.07 11.78 1.41
CA ILE A 274 -17.30 12.77 0.37
C ILE A 274 -16.17 12.63 -0.65
N ASP A 275 -16.40 11.87 -1.72
CA ASP A 275 -15.45 11.74 -2.83
C ASP A 275 -15.90 12.60 -4.02
N PRO A 276 -15.24 13.73 -4.32
CA PRO A 276 -15.65 14.62 -5.41
C PRO A 276 -15.52 13.99 -6.81
N ARG A 277 -14.87 12.82 -6.93
CA ARG A 277 -14.62 12.11 -8.19
C ARG A 277 -15.76 11.20 -8.61
N THR A 278 -16.86 11.15 -7.85
CA THR A 278 -18.01 10.29 -8.20
C THR A 278 -18.57 10.61 -9.58
N ASN A 279 -18.78 9.56 -10.39
CA ASN A 279 -19.49 9.64 -11.65
C ASN A 279 -20.98 9.92 -11.39
N MET A 280 -21.45 11.09 -11.82
CA MET A 280 -22.84 11.50 -11.70
C MET A 280 -23.60 11.11 -12.96
N ASP A 281 -24.75 10.44 -12.80
CA ASP A 281 -25.60 10.06 -13.92
C ASP A 281 -26.32 11.31 -14.48
N ARG A 282 -25.85 11.76 -15.65
CA ARG A 282 -26.39 12.92 -16.38
C ARG A 282 -27.84 12.71 -16.85
N HIS A 283 -28.32 11.46 -16.93
CA HIS A 283 -29.71 11.16 -17.26
C HIS A 283 -30.62 11.17 -16.01
N ALA A 284 -30.07 10.90 -14.83
CA ALA A 284 -30.81 10.91 -13.58
C ALA A 284 -30.91 12.30 -12.92
N GLN A 285 -30.00 13.23 -13.24
CA GLN A 285 -29.98 14.59 -12.67
C GLN A 285 -29.91 15.66 -13.76
N LYS A 286 -30.83 16.63 -13.72
CA LYS A 286 -30.91 17.75 -14.69
C LYS A 286 -29.69 18.69 -14.65
N THR A 287 -28.96 18.73 -13.54
CA THR A 287 -27.75 19.55 -13.34
C THR A 287 -26.72 18.74 -12.57
N THR A 288 -25.59 18.43 -13.19
CA THR A 288 -24.44 17.74 -12.57
C THR A 288 -23.25 18.67 -12.54
N ALA A 289 -22.46 18.67 -11.47
CA ALA A 289 -21.18 19.37 -11.45
C ALA A 289 -20.26 18.81 -12.58
N PRO A 290 -19.61 19.63 -13.42
CA PRO A 290 -18.65 19.15 -14.41
C PRO A 290 -17.39 18.58 -13.75
N THR A 291 -16.56 17.87 -14.51
CA THR A 291 -15.24 17.35 -14.12
C THR A 291 -14.15 18.01 -14.98
N GLY A 292 -12.94 18.11 -14.43
CA GLY A 292 -11.74 18.46 -15.21
C GLY A 292 -11.71 19.87 -15.79
N VAL A 293 -12.56 20.80 -15.33
CA VAL A 293 -12.68 22.16 -15.91
C VAL A 293 -11.54 23.12 -15.56
N GLY A 294 -10.58 22.68 -14.74
CA GLY A 294 -9.49 23.48 -14.17
C GLY A 294 -9.88 24.14 -12.84
N ASN A 295 -8.87 24.67 -12.14
CA ASN A 295 -9.02 25.34 -10.86
C ASN A 295 -8.13 26.58 -10.78
N GLN A 296 -8.56 27.59 -10.02
CA GLN A 296 -7.74 28.75 -9.67
C GLN A 296 -8.09 29.20 -8.25
N VAL A 297 -7.14 29.07 -7.32
CA VAL A 297 -7.38 29.36 -5.91
C VAL A 297 -7.50 30.87 -5.67
N SER A 298 -8.32 31.25 -4.69
CA SER A 298 -8.58 32.66 -4.39
C SER A 298 -7.82 33.18 -3.17
N VAL A 299 -7.73 34.50 -3.06
CA VAL A 299 -7.20 35.17 -1.86
C VAL A 299 -8.05 34.91 -0.61
N GLU A 300 -9.37 34.72 -0.75
CA GLU A 300 -10.23 34.36 0.38
C GLU A 300 -9.89 32.96 0.91
N PHE A 301 -9.66 31.99 0.02
CA PHE A 301 -9.25 30.65 0.42
C PHE A 301 -7.85 30.64 1.04
N ASN A 302 -6.90 31.42 0.51
CA ASN A 302 -5.59 31.57 1.15
C ASN A 302 -5.70 31.97 2.64
N LEU A 303 -6.59 32.91 2.96
CA LEU A 303 -6.80 33.37 4.34
C LEU A 303 -7.54 32.33 5.19
N LEU A 304 -8.43 31.54 4.58
CA LEU A 304 -9.21 30.49 5.24
C LEU A 304 -8.35 29.39 5.87
N TYR A 305 -7.22 29.07 5.25
CA TYR A 305 -6.33 27.98 5.65
C TYR A 305 -5.22 28.37 6.64
N ARG A 306 -5.21 29.62 7.13
CA ARG A 306 -4.19 30.10 8.09
C ARG A 306 -4.51 29.66 9.51
N TRP A 307 -4.32 28.38 9.79
CA TRP A 307 -4.70 27.74 11.04
C TRP A 307 -3.63 27.83 12.12
N HIS A 308 -3.14 29.02 12.44
CA HIS A 308 -2.06 29.15 13.42
C HIS A 308 -2.49 28.89 14.88
N SER A 309 -3.80 28.89 15.15
CA SER A 309 -4.35 28.63 16.50
C SER A 309 -4.18 27.18 16.96
N ILE A 310 -4.01 26.22 16.04
CA ILE A 310 -3.92 24.79 16.38
C ILE A 310 -2.52 24.31 16.74
N LEU A 311 -1.52 25.19 16.75
CA LEU A 311 -0.16 24.79 17.12
C LEU A 311 -0.15 24.28 18.56
N SER A 312 0.38 23.06 18.76
CA SER A 312 0.60 22.50 20.09
C SER A 312 1.62 23.36 20.86
N SER A 313 1.74 23.15 22.17
CA SER A 313 2.78 23.85 22.95
C SER A 313 4.17 23.51 22.43
N ARG A 314 4.43 22.24 22.14
CA ARG A 314 5.70 21.75 21.61
C ARG A 314 6.07 22.43 20.29
N ASP A 315 5.14 22.49 19.35
CA ASP A 315 5.42 23.08 18.04
C ASP A 315 5.53 24.60 18.11
N ALA A 316 4.75 25.25 18.98
CA ALA A 316 4.86 26.69 19.21
C ALA A 316 6.22 27.07 19.82
N GLU A 317 6.74 26.26 20.75
CA GLU A 317 8.08 26.40 21.32
C GLU A 317 9.16 26.19 20.24
N TRP A 318 9.06 25.11 19.47
CA TRP A 318 9.99 24.84 18.37
C TRP A 318 10.03 25.99 17.35
N ILE A 319 8.86 26.49 16.92
CA ILE A 319 8.78 27.63 16.00
C ILE A 319 9.38 28.90 16.62
N ALA A 320 9.15 29.14 17.91
CA ALA A 320 9.73 30.29 18.60
C ALA A 320 11.26 30.21 18.64
N ASP A 321 11.83 29.03 18.87
CA ASP A 321 13.27 28.81 18.85
C ASP A 321 13.89 29.02 17.47
N GLU A 322 13.25 28.49 16.42
CA GLU A 322 13.70 28.71 15.04
C GLU A 322 13.63 30.19 14.65
N MET A 323 12.55 30.90 15.02
CA MET A 323 12.46 32.33 14.78
C MET A 323 13.53 33.11 15.55
N ARG A 324 13.84 32.73 16.80
CA ARG A 324 14.95 33.35 17.55
C ARG A 324 16.28 33.13 16.83
N GLN A 325 16.53 31.93 16.32
CA GLN A 325 17.76 31.65 15.56
C GLN A 325 17.84 32.52 14.30
N LEU A 326 16.75 32.62 13.54
CA LEU A 326 16.68 33.47 12.34
C LEU A 326 16.87 34.97 12.65
N LEU A 327 16.53 35.40 13.87
CA LEU A 327 16.62 36.79 14.31
C LEU A 327 17.88 37.10 15.14
N ASP A 328 18.89 36.23 15.10
CA ASP A 328 20.15 36.36 15.85
C ASP A 328 19.93 36.47 17.38
N GLY A 329 19.01 35.64 17.90
CA GLY A 329 18.68 35.55 19.33
C GLY A 329 17.69 36.62 19.84
N ARG A 330 17.22 37.53 18.98
CA ARG A 330 16.19 38.51 19.36
C ARG A 330 14.83 37.85 19.56
N ASP A 331 14.00 38.49 20.38
CA ASP A 331 12.64 38.04 20.65
C ASP A 331 11.76 38.16 19.38
N PRO A 332 11.19 37.04 18.87
CA PRO A 332 10.31 37.05 17.71
C PRO A 332 9.05 37.90 17.92
N GLU A 333 8.54 37.99 19.14
CA GLU A 333 7.31 38.75 19.40
C GLU A 333 7.52 40.27 19.21
N ALA A 334 8.70 40.76 19.61
CA ALA A 334 9.08 42.16 19.52
C ALA A 334 9.66 42.56 18.15
N ALA A 335 9.89 41.59 17.26
CA ALA A 335 10.50 41.83 15.96
C ALA A 335 9.62 42.71 15.05
N THR A 336 10.25 43.69 14.40
CA THR A 336 9.57 44.49 13.39
C THR A 336 9.37 43.70 12.09
N PHE A 337 8.42 44.14 11.26
CA PHE A 337 8.18 43.53 9.94
C PHE A 337 9.43 43.53 9.06
N HIS A 338 10.20 44.62 9.09
CA HIS A 338 11.40 44.74 8.28
C HIS A 338 12.47 43.74 8.72
N GLU A 339 12.68 43.59 10.02
CA GLU A 339 13.62 42.60 10.57
C GLU A 339 13.22 41.17 10.19
N MET A 340 11.94 40.82 10.32
CA MET A 340 11.42 39.50 9.93
C MET A 340 11.63 39.22 8.44
N ILE A 341 11.25 40.16 7.57
CA ILE A 341 11.39 39.99 6.11
C ILE A 341 12.87 39.86 5.74
N MET A 342 13.74 40.70 6.29
CA MET A 342 15.18 40.64 6.03
C MET A 342 15.80 39.32 6.53
N ALA A 343 15.40 38.84 7.71
CA ALA A 343 15.86 37.57 8.26
C ALA A 343 15.50 36.39 7.33
N PHE A 344 14.24 36.29 6.92
CA PHE A 344 13.80 35.23 5.99
C PHE A 344 14.47 35.32 4.62
N GLN A 345 14.63 36.53 4.06
CA GLN A 345 15.29 36.72 2.76
C GLN A 345 16.76 36.33 2.81
N SER A 346 17.48 36.77 3.85
CA SER A 346 18.89 36.41 4.05
C SER A 346 19.06 34.90 4.23
N TRP A 347 18.20 34.28 5.06
CA TRP A 347 18.19 32.83 5.26
C TRP A 347 17.91 32.08 3.96
N GLU A 348 16.87 32.46 3.20
CA GLU A 348 16.50 31.80 1.96
C GLU A 348 17.60 31.92 0.89
N THR A 349 18.29 33.07 0.83
CA THR A 349 19.41 33.31 -0.09
C THR A 349 20.65 32.49 0.28
N ALA A 350 20.84 32.18 1.56
CA ALA A 350 21.95 31.36 2.04
C ALA A 350 21.74 29.85 1.80
N LEU A 351 20.52 29.41 1.50
CA LEU A 351 20.24 27.99 1.26
C LEU A 351 20.88 27.49 -0.03
N PRO A 352 21.52 26.30 -0.01
CA PRO A 352 21.99 25.65 -1.22
C PRO A 352 20.87 25.44 -2.24
N THR A 353 21.17 25.70 -3.52
CA THR A 353 20.28 25.39 -4.64
C THR A 353 20.01 23.89 -4.71
N ASP A 354 21.05 23.06 -4.56
CA ASP A 354 20.90 21.60 -4.56
C ASP A 354 20.17 21.13 -3.27
N PRO A 355 18.97 20.52 -3.38
CA PRO A 355 18.22 20.07 -2.21
C PRO A 355 18.95 19.02 -1.38
N HIS A 356 19.87 18.24 -1.97
CA HIS A 356 20.64 17.24 -1.23
C HIS A 356 21.64 17.87 -0.24
N GLN A 357 22.05 19.13 -0.49
CA GLN A 357 22.98 19.88 0.36
C GLN A 357 22.27 20.68 1.45
N ARG A 358 20.93 20.75 1.43
CA ARG A 358 20.14 21.47 2.43
C ARG A 358 20.03 20.62 3.70
N ASP A 359 20.10 21.27 4.86
CA ASP A 359 19.75 20.65 6.14
C ASP A 359 18.23 20.43 6.19
N SER A 360 17.79 19.33 5.58
CA SER A 360 16.37 19.11 5.26
C SER A 360 15.59 18.62 6.47
N VAL A 361 16.22 17.97 7.44
CA VAL A 361 15.61 17.57 8.71
C VAL A 361 16.57 17.94 9.84
N PRO A 362 16.23 18.89 10.73
CA PRO A 362 17.19 19.48 11.67
C PRO A 362 17.84 18.43 12.56
N GLY A 363 19.16 18.47 12.64
CA GLY A 363 19.96 17.60 13.52
C GLY A 363 20.23 16.19 12.98
N LEU A 364 19.62 15.79 11.86
CA LEU A 364 19.84 14.47 11.25
C LEU A 364 20.92 14.52 10.18
N LYS A 365 21.73 13.46 10.10
CA LYS A 365 22.78 13.32 9.07
C LYS A 365 22.38 12.28 8.04
N ARG A 366 22.68 12.58 6.77
CA ARG A 366 22.52 11.61 5.67
C ARG A 366 23.53 10.47 5.82
N GLN A 367 23.09 9.27 5.50
CA GLN A 367 23.90 8.05 5.43
C GLN A 367 24.67 7.99 4.10
N SER A 368 25.47 6.94 3.91
CA SER A 368 26.31 6.76 2.71
C SER A 368 25.50 6.62 1.41
N ASP A 369 24.24 6.19 1.50
CA ASP A 369 23.32 6.09 0.36
C ASP A 369 22.53 7.39 0.09
N GLY A 370 22.78 8.44 0.90
CA GLY A 370 22.11 9.74 0.79
C GLY A 370 20.79 9.85 1.57
N ALA A 371 20.25 8.76 2.12
CA ALA A 371 19.02 8.77 2.92
C ALA A 371 19.29 9.13 4.40
N TYR A 372 18.26 9.55 5.13
CA TYR A 372 18.29 9.68 6.59
C TYR A 372 18.00 8.35 7.28
N SER A 373 18.41 8.22 8.54
CA SER A 373 18.12 7.05 9.36
C SER A 373 16.62 6.85 9.59
N ASP A 374 16.11 5.66 9.27
CA ASP A 374 14.73 5.28 9.57
C ASP A 374 14.43 5.39 11.06
N ASP A 375 15.38 5.00 11.92
CA ASP A 375 15.21 5.05 13.38
C ASP A 375 14.95 6.50 13.85
N GLU A 376 15.73 7.48 13.36
CA GLU A 376 15.61 8.89 13.73
C GLU A 376 14.34 9.54 13.14
N LEU A 377 13.99 9.20 11.90
CA LEU A 377 12.77 9.71 11.26
C LEU A 377 11.50 9.15 11.94
N VAL A 378 11.51 7.88 12.33
CA VAL A 378 10.39 7.24 13.04
C VAL A 378 10.23 7.81 14.44
N ASP A 379 11.29 8.19 15.12
CA ASP A 379 11.20 8.88 16.42
C ASP A 379 10.49 10.24 16.29
N ILE A 380 10.84 11.04 15.28
CA ILE A 380 10.16 12.32 14.98
C ILE A 380 8.67 12.08 14.65
N LEU A 381 8.39 11.07 13.83
CA LEU A 381 7.05 10.70 13.41
C LEU A 381 6.20 10.25 14.61
N ARG A 382 6.72 9.35 15.44
CA ARG A 382 6.07 8.85 16.67
C ARG A 382 5.75 9.99 17.61
N ALA A 383 6.74 10.83 17.94
CA ALA A 383 6.55 11.95 18.85
C ALA A 383 5.44 12.88 18.34
N SER A 384 5.33 13.03 17.02
CA SER A 384 4.32 13.86 16.38
C SER A 384 2.93 13.26 16.34
N ILE A 385 2.81 11.94 16.16
CA ILE A 385 1.56 11.20 16.27
C ILE A 385 1.00 11.29 17.70
N GLU A 386 1.87 11.24 18.72
CA GLU A 386 1.50 11.34 20.14
C GLU A 386 1.18 12.78 20.58
N ASP A 387 1.68 13.80 19.88
CA ASP A 387 1.44 15.21 20.20
C ASP A 387 0.01 15.63 19.85
N THR A 388 -0.73 16.10 20.85
CA THR A 388 -2.09 16.60 20.67
C THR A 388 -2.03 18.06 20.23
N ALA A 389 -2.67 18.36 19.10
CA ALA A 389 -2.74 19.72 18.59
C ALA A 389 -3.49 20.67 19.53
N GLY A 390 -3.32 21.97 19.32
CA GLY A 390 -4.13 23.01 19.97
C GLY A 390 -5.55 23.07 19.40
N SER A 391 -6.46 23.74 20.11
CA SER A 391 -7.82 24.00 19.64
C SER A 391 -7.93 25.27 18.81
N PHE A 392 -8.80 25.27 17.79
CA PHE A 392 -9.22 26.51 17.12
C PHE A 392 -9.96 27.47 18.07
N GLY A 393 -9.93 28.75 17.71
CA GLY A 393 -10.79 29.79 18.29
C GLY A 393 -10.05 31.11 18.52
N ALA A 394 -10.81 32.10 18.99
CA ALA A 394 -10.27 33.38 19.45
C ALA A 394 -9.24 33.17 20.57
N ASN A 395 -8.29 34.10 20.68
CA ASN A 395 -7.26 34.13 21.72
C ASN A 395 -6.48 32.81 21.86
N SER A 396 -6.12 32.20 20.72
CA SER A 396 -5.49 30.86 20.68
C SER A 396 -4.23 30.79 19.82
N VAL A 397 -3.80 31.86 19.15
CA VAL A 397 -2.58 31.91 18.33
C VAL A 397 -1.34 32.17 19.20
N PRO A 398 -0.26 31.36 19.11
CA PRO A 398 0.97 31.60 19.86
C PRO A 398 1.57 33.00 19.63
N ARG A 399 2.10 33.61 20.68
CA ARG A 399 2.65 34.98 20.63
C ARG A 399 3.88 35.13 19.73
N CYS A 400 4.66 34.06 19.54
CA CYS A 400 5.78 34.06 18.58
C CYS A 400 5.33 34.33 17.14
N LEU A 401 4.06 34.07 16.80
CA LEU A 401 3.50 34.35 15.48
C LEU A 401 2.89 35.76 15.35
N ARG A 402 3.01 36.63 16.36
CA ARG A 402 2.47 37.99 16.32
C ARG A 402 2.88 38.77 15.06
N PRO A 403 4.16 38.81 14.63
CA PRO A 403 4.52 39.49 13.38
C PRO A 403 3.88 38.85 12.14
N VAL A 404 3.76 37.51 12.12
CA VAL A 404 3.19 36.76 11.00
C VAL A 404 1.69 37.05 10.84
N GLU A 405 0.94 37.10 11.95
CA GLU A 405 -0.48 37.45 11.96
C GLU A 405 -0.72 38.87 11.50
N MET A 406 0.08 39.82 12.00
CA MET A 406 -0.02 41.22 11.62
C MET A 406 0.30 41.41 10.11
N LEU A 407 1.31 40.71 9.58
CA LEU A 407 1.58 40.67 8.13
C LEU A 407 0.39 40.09 7.36
N GLY A 408 -0.26 39.04 7.88
CA GLY A 408 -1.44 38.44 7.28
C GLY A 408 -2.62 39.40 7.18
N ILE A 409 -2.89 40.17 8.24
CA ILE A 409 -3.93 41.20 8.27
C ILE A 409 -3.61 42.29 7.23
N LEU A 410 -2.38 42.80 7.21
CA LEU A 410 -1.96 43.82 6.26
C LEU A 410 -2.03 43.32 4.81
N GLN A 411 -1.66 42.06 4.56
CA GLN A 411 -1.76 41.44 3.25
C GLN A 411 -3.23 41.34 2.78
N ALA A 412 -4.15 40.92 3.67
CA ALA A 412 -5.57 40.88 3.37
C ALA A 412 -6.14 42.26 3.02
N ARG A 413 -5.73 43.30 3.76
CA ARG A 413 -6.10 44.71 3.47
C ARG A 413 -5.54 45.18 2.13
N ARG A 414 -4.28 44.84 1.80
CA ARG A 414 -3.65 45.19 0.52
C ARG A 414 -4.34 44.51 -0.66
N TRP A 415 -4.76 43.26 -0.47
CA TRP A 415 -5.62 42.56 -1.42
C TRP A 415 -7.04 43.10 -1.47
N ARG A 416 -7.46 43.98 -0.55
CA ARG A 416 -8.83 44.52 -0.46
C ARG A 416 -9.84 43.38 -0.40
N VAL A 417 -9.60 42.40 0.47
CA VAL A 417 -10.50 41.24 0.60
C VAL A 417 -11.83 41.68 1.22
N CYS A 418 -12.90 40.94 0.91
CA CYS A 418 -14.23 41.16 1.47
C CYS A 418 -14.26 41.09 3.01
N THR A 419 -15.38 41.54 3.60
CA THR A 419 -15.65 41.39 5.04
C THR A 419 -16.07 39.96 5.37
N LEU A 420 -16.04 39.60 6.67
CA LEU A 420 -16.57 38.31 7.13
C LEU A 420 -18.03 38.13 6.70
N ASN A 421 -18.84 39.18 6.78
CA ASN A 421 -20.26 39.11 6.44
C ASN A 421 -20.54 38.95 4.95
N GLU A 422 -19.74 39.60 4.09
CA GLU A 422 -19.81 39.41 2.65
C GLU A 422 -19.44 37.97 2.27
N PHE A 423 -18.35 37.45 2.82
CA PHE A 423 -17.93 36.07 2.56
C PHE A 423 -18.96 35.05 3.04
N ARG A 424 -19.53 35.25 4.22
CA ARG A 424 -20.63 34.42 4.73
C ARG A 424 -21.83 34.41 3.79
N ALA A 425 -22.25 35.59 3.31
CA ALA A 425 -23.36 35.69 2.38
C ALA A 425 -23.05 34.95 1.05
N PHE A 426 -21.83 35.10 0.53
CA PHE A 426 -21.35 34.40 -0.66
C PHE A 426 -21.45 32.87 -0.52
N ILE A 427 -20.99 32.29 0.59
CA ILE A 427 -21.07 30.83 0.81
C ILE A 427 -22.45 30.34 1.30
N GLY A 428 -23.46 31.21 1.30
CA GLY A 428 -24.84 30.91 1.66
C GLY A 428 -25.11 30.80 3.17
N LEU A 429 -24.26 31.40 4.01
CA LEU A 429 -24.48 31.55 5.45
C LEU A 429 -25.15 32.89 5.79
N THR A 430 -25.85 32.92 6.91
CA THR A 430 -26.48 34.14 7.41
C THR A 430 -25.43 35.13 7.89
N ARG A 431 -25.52 36.39 7.45
CA ARG A 431 -24.73 37.50 7.99
C ARG A 431 -24.93 37.63 9.50
N HIS A 432 -23.86 37.86 10.25
CA HIS A 432 -23.91 38.20 11.67
C HIS A 432 -24.54 39.58 11.85
N ARG A 433 -25.48 39.69 12.79
CA ARG A 433 -26.22 40.92 13.10
C ARG A 433 -25.68 41.60 14.36
N THR A 434 -25.16 40.82 15.30
CA THR A 434 -24.48 41.31 16.50
C THR A 434 -23.06 40.73 16.62
N PHE A 435 -22.26 41.23 17.56
CA PHE A 435 -20.92 40.69 17.80
C PHE A 435 -20.97 39.33 18.50
N GLU A 436 -21.99 39.12 19.33
CA GLU A 436 -22.27 37.85 20.00
C GLU A 436 -22.64 36.74 18.99
N ASP A 437 -23.21 37.11 17.83
CA ASP A 437 -23.41 36.16 16.73
C ASP A 437 -22.08 35.63 16.17
N ILE A 438 -21.01 36.45 16.19
CA ILE A 438 -19.67 36.04 15.74
C ILE A 438 -19.03 35.16 16.82
N ASN A 439 -19.03 35.64 18.06
CA ASN A 439 -18.54 34.89 19.21
C ASN A 439 -19.34 35.24 20.47
N PRO A 440 -19.99 34.26 21.13
CA PRO A 440 -20.81 34.51 22.32
C PRO A 440 -19.98 34.77 23.59
N ASP A 441 -18.65 34.63 23.55
CA ASP A 441 -17.79 35.03 24.66
C ASP A 441 -17.84 36.56 24.86
N PRO A 442 -18.29 37.06 26.02
CA PRO A 442 -18.44 38.50 26.25
C PRO A 442 -17.15 39.29 26.06
N ALA A 443 -15.98 38.72 26.37
CA ALA A 443 -14.70 39.39 26.21
C ALA A 443 -14.34 39.55 24.73
N VAL A 444 -14.52 38.50 23.93
CA VAL A 444 -14.26 38.51 22.49
C VAL A 444 -15.25 39.43 21.78
N ALA A 445 -16.54 39.35 22.11
CA ALA A 445 -17.57 40.23 21.55
C ALA A 445 -17.31 41.71 21.88
N ALA A 446 -16.89 42.02 23.10
CA ALA A 446 -16.50 43.37 23.49
C ALA A 446 -15.25 43.86 22.73
N GLY A 447 -14.25 43.00 22.54
CA GLY A 447 -13.06 43.29 21.74
C GLY A 447 -13.42 43.61 20.28
N LEU A 448 -14.22 42.75 19.64
CA LEU A 448 -14.73 42.98 18.28
C LEU A 448 -15.50 44.31 18.17
N LYS A 449 -16.36 44.60 19.16
CA LYS A 449 -17.12 45.84 19.22
C LYS A 449 -16.23 47.07 19.33
N SER A 450 -15.22 47.02 20.20
CA SER A 450 -14.28 48.12 20.39
C SER A 450 -13.44 48.38 19.15
N LEU A 451 -13.09 47.35 18.39
CA LEU A 451 -12.25 47.46 17.20
C LEU A 451 -13.05 47.91 15.97
N TYR A 452 -14.23 47.32 15.72
CA TYR A 452 -14.91 47.46 14.43
C TYR A 452 -16.19 48.32 14.47
N GLY A 453 -16.77 48.57 15.65
CA GLY A 453 -18.00 49.37 15.85
C GLY A 453 -19.29 48.71 15.33
N SER A 454 -19.24 48.02 14.19
CA SER A 454 -20.32 47.23 13.59
C SER A 454 -19.83 45.85 13.14
N PRO A 455 -20.61 44.77 13.31
CA PRO A 455 -20.28 43.44 12.78
C PRO A 455 -20.08 43.41 11.25
N ALA A 456 -20.70 44.34 10.52
CA ALA A 456 -20.50 44.47 9.07
C ALA A 456 -19.08 44.89 8.68
N ASN A 457 -18.35 45.53 9.59
CA ASN A 457 -17.00 46.04 9.33
C ASN A 457 -15.89 45.02 9.65
N VAL A 458 -16.23 43.87 10.25
CA VAL A 458 -15.26 42.87 10.66
C VAL A 458 -14.58 42.27 9.43
N GLU A 459 -13.26 42.44 9.36
CA GLU A 459 -12.42 41.93 8.27
C GLU A 459 -12.49 40.40 8.18
N LEU A 460 -12.34 39.84 6.98
CA LEU A 460 -12.41 38.39 6.80
C LEU A 460 -11.39 37.65 7.66
N TYR A 461 -10.10 37.99 7.58
CA TYR A 461 -9.05 37.20 8.23
C TYR A 461 -9.17 37.13 9.77
N PRO A 462 -9.12 38.26 10.51
CA PRO A 462 -9.30 38.21 11.96
C PRO A 462 -10.72 37.77 12.36
N GLY A 463 -11.73 38.01 11.52
CA GLY A 463 -13.09 37.51 11.72
C GLY A 463 -13.17 35.98 11.72
N LEU A 464 -12.52 35.31 10.76
CA LEU A 464 -12.46 33.84 10.70
C LEU A 464 -11.77 33.24 11.92
N MET A 465 -10.71 33.89 12.42
CA MET A 465 -9.98 33.42 13.61
C MET A 465 -10.75 33.68 14.90
N SER A 466 -11.61 34.71 14.93
CA SER A 466 -12.40 35.10 16.10
C SER A 466 -13.75 34.40 16.17
N GLU A 467 -14.25 33.85 15.06
CA GLU A 467 -15.55 33.17 14.99
C GLU A 467 -15.59 31.98 15.96
N LYS A 468 -16.73 31.81 16.65
CA LYS A 468 -16.92 30.68 17.56
C LYS A 468 -16.78 29.35 16.81
N THR A 469 -15.95 28.47 17.37
CA THR A 469 -15.75 27.11 16.90
C THR A 469 -16.96 26.22 17.13
N LYS A 470 -17.16 25.26 16.23
CA LYS A 470 -18.16 24.21 16.40
C LYS A 470 -17.75 23.25 17.51
N PRO A 471 -18.70 22.73 18.29
CA PRO A 471 -18.41 21.64 19.22
C PRO A 471 -18.10 20.34 18.45
N PRO A 472 -17.38 19.39 19.07
CA PRO A 472 -17.18 18.05 18.55
C PRO A 472 -18.48 17.40 18.15
N MET A 473 -18.53 16.78 16.97
CA MET A 473 -19.70 16.05 16.49
C MET A 473 -19.28 14.86 15.62
N ALA A 474 -19.62 13.65 16.07
CA ALA A 474 -19.36 12.41 15.36
C ALA A 474 -20.66 11.84 14.75
N PRO A 475 -20.82 11.80 13.42
CA PRO A 475 -20.05 12.53 12.40
C PRO A 475 -20.55 13.98 12.22
N GLY A 476 -19.67 14.84 11.69
CA GLY A 476 -19.99 16.20 11.25
C GLY A 476 -18.89 17.23 11.54
N SER A 477 -18.25 17.19 12.71
CA SER A 477 -17.23 18.17 13.12
C SER A 477 -16.15 17.51 13.96
N GLY A 478 -15.06 17.11 13.30
CA GLY A 478 -13.91 16.47 13.93
C GLY A 478 -12.84 17.49 14.32
N VAL A 479 -12.44 18.35 13.39
CA VAL A 479 -11.45 19.42 13.64
C VAL A 479 -12.04 20.68 14.30
N CYS A 480 -13.33 20.72 14.58
CA CYS A 480 -13.97 21.80 15.36
C CYS A 480 -13.74 23.24 14.82
N LEU A 481 -13.69 23.40 13.49
CA LEU A 481 -13.55 24.70 12.83
C LEU A 481 -14.74 25.65 13.12
N GLY A 482 -14.54 26.96 12.90
CA GLY A 482 -15.62 27.95 12.82
C GLY A 482 -16.65 27.63 11.74
N PHE A 483 -17.85 28.20 11.83
CA PHE A 483 -18.95 27.90 10.90
C PHE A 483 -18.63 28.29 9.47
N THR A 484 -18.04 29.46 9.27
CA THR A 484 -17.63 29.98 7.96
C THR A 484 -16.55 29.09 7.36
N SER A 485 -15.46 28.85 8.11
CA SER A 485 -14.32 28.02 7.67
C SER A 485 -14.73 26.60 7.31
N SER A 486 -15.52 25.94 8.15
CA SER A 486 -15.99 24.58 7.91
C SER A 486 -16.82 24.44 6.62
N ARG A 487 -17.63 25.44 6.30
CA ARG A 487 -18.52 25.40 5.14
C ARG A 487 -17.75 25.65 3.85
N ALA A 488 -16.80 26.60 3.90
CA ALA A 488 -15.99 27.00 2.76
C ALA A 488 -14.96 25.92 2.39
N ILE A 489 -14.28 25.31 3.36
CA ILE A 489 -13.25 24.29 3.08
C ILE A 489 -13.81 23.06 2.34
N LEU A 490 -15.04 22.63 2.65
CA LEU A 490 -15.66 21.52 1.94
C LEU A 490 -16.01 21.88 0.49
N SER A 491 -16.37 23.14 0.22
CA SER A 491 -16.55 23.61 -1.15
C SER A 491 -15.24 23.65 -1.91
N ASP A 492 -14.17 24.15 -1.27
CA ASP A 492 -12.85 24.23 -1.88
C ASP A 492 -12.24 22.85 -2.15
N ALA A 493 -12.33 21.91 -1.21
CA ALA A 493 -11.90 20.53 -1.42
C ALA A 493 -12.62 19.85 -2.60
N VAL A 494 -13.92 20.12 -2.78
CA VAL A 494 -14.67 19.65 -3.94
C VAL A 494 -14.15 20.30 -5.23
N SER A 495 -13.89 21.61 -5.22
CA SER A 495 -13.35 22.33 -6.38
C SER A 495 -11.95 21.86 -6.80
N LEU A 496 -11.03 21.73 -5.83
CA LEU A 496 -9.65 21.30 -6.05
C LEU A 496 -9.56 19.92 -6.73
N VAL A 497 -10.37 18.96 -6.26
CA VAL A 497 -10.33 17.59 -6.78
C VAL A 497 -11.15 17.46 -8.06
N ARG A 498 -12.38 17.98 -8.07
CA ARG A 498 -13.29 17.79 -9.21
C ARG A 498 -12.91 18.64 -10.42
N GLY A 499 -12.25 19.78 -10.21
CA GLY A 499 -11.74 20.65 -11.26
C GLY A 499 -10.48 20.10 -11.94
N ASP A 500 -9.76 19.17 -11.31
CA ASP A 500 -8.52 18.62 -11.85
C ASP A 500 -8.78 17.40 -12.75
N ARG A 501 -8.39 17.49 -14.04
CA ARG A 501 -8.54 16.37 -14.98
C ARG A 501 -7.74 15.14 -14.57
N PHE A 502 -6.57 15.31 -13.93
CA PHE A 502 -5.72 14.21 -13.51
C PHE A 502 -6.23 13.48 -12.27
N TYR A 503 -7.26 14.01 -11.59
CA TYR A 503 -7.99 13.31 -10.53
C TYR A 503 -9.40 12.86 -10.95
N THR A 504 -9.82 13.24 -12.16
CA THR A 504 -11.13 12.88 -12.70
C THR A 504 -10.98 12.17 -14.03
N ASP A 505 -11.06 12.88 -15.14
CA ASP A 505 -11.18 12.30 -16.49
C ASP A 505 -9.93 11.50 -16.93
N ASP A 506 -8.75 11.92 -16.48
CA ASP A 506 -7.45 11.29 -16.80
C ASP A 506 -6.93 10.37 -15.67
N PHE A 507 -7.66 10.26 -14.56
CA PHE A 507 -7.33 9.35 -13.47
C PHE A 507 -7.78 7.91 -13.81
N THR A 508 -7.04 7.27 -14.71
CA THR A 508 -7.40 5.95 -15.25
C THR A 508 -6.25 4.95 -15.16
N PRO A 509 -6.55 3.64 -15.12
CA PRO A 509 -5.52 2.61 -15.18
C PRO A 509 -4.63 2.68 -16.43
N LYS A 510 -5.13 3.24 -17.54
CA LYS A 510 -4.29 3.42 -18.75
C LYS A 510 -3.29 4.56 -18.61
N ASN A 511 -3.65 5.62 -17.89
CA ASN A 511 -2.73 6.74 -17.67
C ASN A 511 -1.71 6.42 -16.56
N LEU A 512 -2.16 5.80 -15.46
CA LEU A 512 -1.34 5.47 -14.29
C LEU A 512 -0.62 4.11 -14.36
N THR A 513 -0.97 3.25 -15.33
CA THR A 513 -0.79 1.77 -15.31
C THR A 513 -1.79 1.05 -14.40
N ASN A 514 -2.12 -0.21 -14.71
CA ASN A 514 -3.04 -0.99 -13.88
C ASN A 514 -2.43 -1.25 -12.50
N TRP A 515 -1.12 -1.51 -12.45
CA TRP A 515 -0.41 -1.66 -11.18
C TRP A 515 -0.44 -0.36 -10.37
N GLY A 516 -0.02 0.77 -10.96
CA GLY A 516 0.02 2.05 -10.25
C GLY A 516 -1.34 2.52 -9.77
N PHE A 517 -2.40 2.27 -10.55
CA PHE A 517 -3.78 2.56 -10.15
C PHE A 517 -4.22 1.72 -8.94
N ALA A 518 -3.94 0.41 -8.94
CA ALA A 518 -4.29 -0.50 -7.86
C ALA A 518 -3.47 -0.25 -6.58
N GLU A 519 -2.18 0.06 -6.72
CA GLU A 519 -1.27 0.34 -5.61
C GLU A 519 -1.81 1.47 -4.71
N VAL A 520 -2.35 2.51 -5.33
CA VAL A 520 -2.82 3.71 -4.61
C VAL A 520 -4.30 3.69 -4.27
N ASP A 521 -5.07 2.71 -4.75
CA ASP A 521 -6.52 2.64 -4.55
C ASP A 521 -6.89 2.41 -3.07
N SER A 522 -8.11 2.80 -2.70
CA SER A 522 -8.65 2.57 -1.35
C SER A 522 -9.40 1.24 -1.27
N ASP A 523 -9.08 0.42 -0.28
CA ASP A 523 -9.87 -0.76 0.08
C ASP A 523 -10.75 -0.42 1.29
N PHE A 524 -12.07 -0.50 1.13
CA PHE A 524 -13.02 -0.14 2.18
C PHE A 524 -13.14 -1.18 3.29
N ASP A 525 -12.58 -2.36 3.06
CA ASP A 525 -12.56 -3.45 4.03
C ASP A 525 -11.32 -3.37 4.94
N VAL A 526 -10.35 -2.54 4.56
CA VAL A 526 -9.23 -2.12 5.40
C VAL A 526 -9.50 -0.71 5.90
N ASP A 527 -9.58 -0.52 7.22
CA ASP A 527 -9.75 0.81 7.85
C ASP A 527 -10.88 1.67 7.29
N SER A 528 -11.96 1.07 6.77
CA SER A 528 -13.06 1.80 6.14
C SER A 528 -12.64 2.66 4.93
N GLY A 529 -11.51 2.32 4.28
CA GLY A 529 -11.03 2.99 3.06
C GLY A 529 -9.81 3.88 3.25
N ASN A 530 -9.29 4.03 4.47
CA ASN A 530 -8.07 4.82 4.73
C ASN A 530 -6.86 4.22 3.97
N VAL A 531 -5.89 5.07 3.62
CA VAL A 531 -4.71 4.63 2.83
C VAL A 531 -3.39 5.21 3.32
N MET A 532 -3.36 6.05 4.37
CA MET A 532 -2.12 6.64 4.85
C MET A 532 -1.09 5.61 5.31
N TYR A 533 -1.53 4.45 5.81
CA TYR A 533 -0.64 3.34 6.19
C TYR A 533 0.25 2.87 5.03
N LYS A 534 -0.22 2.97 3.78
CA LYS A 534 0.58 2.57 2.59
C LYS A 534 1.82 3.43 2.46
N LEU A 535 1.70 4.73 2.72
CA LEU A 535 2.82 5.67 2.71
C LEU A 535 3.81 5.36 3.84
N ILE A 536 3.31 5.14 5.06
CA ILE A 536 4.14 4.87 6.24
C ILE A 536 4.89 3.54 6.10
N PHE A 537 4.20 2.46 5.71
CA PHE A 537 4.84 1.15 5.51
C PHE A 537 5.81 1.14 4.34
N CYS A 538 5.55 1.91 3.28
CA CYS A 538 6.52 2.05 2.19
C CYS A 538 7.77 2.80 2.65
N ALA A 539 7.62 3.86 3.45
CA ALA A 539 8.74 4.67 3.91
C ALA A 539 9.57 4.00 5.02
N PHE A 540 8.93 3.21 5.88
CA PHE A 540 9.51 2.57 7.07
C PHE A 540 9.09 1.10 7.19
N PRO A 541 9.54 0.22 6.28
CA PRO A 541 9.04 -1.16 6.17
C PRO A 541 9.37 -2.06 7.36
N HIS A 542 10.26 -1.63 8.26
CA HIS A 542 10.75 -2.44 9.37
C HIS A 542 10.43 -1.87 10.75
N HIS A 543 9.62 -0.80 10.86
CA HIS A 543 9.42 -0.07 12.13
C HIS A 543 8.01 -0.14 12.69
N PHE A 544 7.06 -0.63 11.89
CA PHE A 544 5.67 -0.74 12.28
C PHE A 544 5.22 -2.19 12.16
N GLN A 545 4.47 -2.65 13.16
CA GLN A 545 3.68 -3.87 13.01
C GLN A 545 2.58 -3.65 11.97
N ARG A 546 2.16 -4.71 11.28
CA ARG A 546 1.18 -4.61 10.18
C ARG A 546 -0.18 -4.08 10.63
N ASP A 547 -0.52 -4.26 11.89
CA ASP A 547 -1.76 -3.80 12.55
C ASP A 547 -1.51 -2.61 13.50
N SER A 548 -0.39 -1.88 13.36
CA SER A 548 -0.05 -0.77 14.26
C SER A 548 -1.01 0.41 14.12
N ILE A 549 -1.58 0.87 15.23
CA ILE A 549 -2.44 2.06 15.26
C ILE A 549 -1.71 3.33 14.80
N TYR A 550 -0.39 3.38 15.02
CA TYR A 550 0.47 4.50 14.62
C TYR A 550 0.59 4.64 13.10
N ALA A 551 0.47 3.54 12.34
CA ALA A 551 0.51 3.57 10.88
C ALA A 551 -0.88 3.80 10.26
N HIS A 552 -1.91 3.17 10.84
CA HIS A 552 -3.27 3.16 10.27
C HIS A 552 -4.09 4.42 10.57
N HIS A 553 -3.97 4.99 11.78
CA HIS A 553 -4.77 6.15 12.20
C HIS A 553 -3.93 7.29 12.81
N PRO A 554 -2.85 7.77 12.16
CA PRO A 554 -1.90 8.74 12.74
C PRO A 554 -2.45 10.16 12.90
N LEU A 555 -3.61 10.49 12.33
CA LEU A 555 -4.20 11.84 12.38
C LEU A 555 -4.92 12.13 13.72
N VAL A 556 -5.07 11.11 14.55
CA VAL A 556 -5.64 11.16 15.90
C VAL A 556 -4.64 10.50 16.84
N THR A 557 -4.48 11.03 18.04
CA THR A 557 -3.48 10.47 18.96
C THR A 557 -3.82 9.01 19.32
N PRO A 558 -2.82 8.15 19.58
CA PRO A 558 -3.07 6.75 19.96
C PRO A 558 -3.98 6.62 21.18
N ALA A 559 -3.85 7.53 22.16
CA ALA A 559 -4.69 7.57 23.35
C ALA A 559 -6.17 7.81 23.00
N GLU A 560 -6.45 8.75 22.10
CA GLU A 560 -7.83 9.03 21.69
C GLU A 560 -8.37 7.94 20.74
N ASN A 561 -7.53 7.40 19.85
CA ASN A 561 -7.90 6.24 19.04
C ASN A 561 -8.31 5.07 19.92
N LYS A 562 -7.64 4.82 21.04
CA LYS A 562 -8.02 3.74 21.95
C LYS A 562 -9.46 3.88 22.42
N ILE A 563 -9.87 5.08 22.84
CA ILE A 563 -11.24 5.38 23.26
C ILE A 563 -12.22 5.16 22.09
N ILE A 564 -11.88 5.62 20.89
CA ILE A 564 -12.70 5.49 19.69
C ILE A 564 -12.92 4.01 19.34
N PHE A 565 -11.83 3.25 19.20
CA PHE A 565 -11.87 1.86 18.73
C PHE A 565 -12.40 0.90 19.80
N GLU A 566 -12.28 1.21 21.10
CA GLU A 566 -13.01 0.51 22.17
C GLU A 566 -14.51 0.73 22.03
N GLY A 567 -14.95 1.97 21.79
CA GLY A 567 -16.35 2.32 21.55
C GLY A 567 -16.94 1.65 20.30
N LEU A 568 -16.12 1.49 19.25
CA LEU A 568 -16.48 0.78 18.02
C LEU A 568 -16.34 -0.75 18.14
N LYS A 569 -15.82 -1.28 19.27
CA LYS A 569 -15.52 -2.70 19.48
C LYS A 569 -14.54 -3.28 18.46
N LYS A 570 -13.56 -2.47 18.05
CA LYS A 570 -12.51 -2.79 17.08
C LYS A 570 -11.10 -2.66 17.65
N ALA A 571 -10.94 -2.34 18.93
CA ALA A 571 -9.63 -2.13 19.54
C ALA A 571 -8.71 -3.37 19.47
N SER A 572 -9.28 -4.58 19.39
CA SER A 572 -8.53 -5.83 19.23
C SER A 572 -7.99 -6.06 17.82
N GLU A 573 -8.39 -5.25 16.83
CA GLU A 573 -7.89 -5.32 15.45
C GLU A 573 -6.53 -4.61 15.30
N TYR A 574 -6.06 -3.90 16.33
CA TYR A 574 -4.84 -3.09 16.28
C TYR A 574 -3.88 -3.39 17.43
N THR A 575 -2.60 -3.21 17.15
CA THR A 575 -1.55 -3.11 18.16
C THR A 575 -1.37 -1.66 18.60
N TRP A 576 -1.16 -1.49 19.90
CA TRP A 576 -1.12 -0.18 20.57
C TRP A 576 0.29 0.22 21.00
N ASP A 577 1.25 -0.69 20.84
CA ASP A 577 2.64 -0.43 21.17
C ASP A 577 3.24 0.61 20.21
N PRO A 578 4.07 1.54 20.71
CA PRO A 578 4.80 2.45 19.86
C PRO A 578 5.67 1.72 18.83
N PRO A 579 5.93 2.34 17.66
CA PRO A 579 6.78 1.75 16.64
C PRO A 579 8.18 1.45 17.18
N SER A 580 8.71 0.30 16.77
CA SER A 580 10.05 -0.14 17.12
C SER A 580 10.61 -0.99 15.99
N ARG A 581 11.94 -1.01 15.86
CA ARG A 581 12.60 -1.73 14.78
C ARG A 581 12.42 -3.24 14.92
N ASN A 582 11.79 -3.85 13.92
CA ASN A 582 11.62 -5.29 13.78
C ASN A 582 12.96 -5.91 13.35
N VAL A 583 13.71 -6.43 14.32
CA VAL A 583 15.08 -7.00 14.14
C VAL A 583 15.10 -8.26 13.25
N ASN A 584 13.94 -8.83 12.89
CA ASN A 584 13.85 -10.14 12.23
C ASN A 584 13.72 -10.11 10.69
N THR A 585 13.92 -8.97 10.03
CA THR A 585 13.90 -8.95 8.55
C THR A 585 15.31 -9.08 7.99
N VAL A 586 15.75 -10.31 7.71
CA VAL A 586 16.95 -10.53 6.89
C VAL A 586 16.57 -10.19 5.44
N VAL A 587 16.88 -8.96 5.02
CA VAL A 587 16.96 -8.63 3.60
C VAL A 587 18.14 -9.43 3.04
N VAL A 588 17.87 -10.49 2.29
CA VAL A 588 18.90 -11.18 1.52
C VAL A 588 19.36 -10.23 0.41
N LYS A 589 20.35 -9.40 0.71
CA LYS A 589 21.09 -8.67 -0.32
C LYS A 589 21.90 -9.69 -1.13
N GLU A 590 21.74 -9.68 -2.45
CA GLU A 590 22.68 -10.35 -3.35
C GLU A 590 24.05 -9.67 -3.21
N SER A 591 24.90 -10.16 -2.31
CA SER A 591 26.32 -9.82 -2.33
C SER A 591 27.04 -10.81 -3.24
N ARG A 592 27.29 -10.39 -4.48
CA ARG A 592 28.43 -10.88 -5.25
C ARG A 592 29.68 -10.22 -4.68
N GLU A 593 30.50 -10.98 -3.96
CA GLU A 593 31.96 -10.87 -4.10
C GLU A 593 32.63 -12.19 -3.63
N PRO A 594 33.73 -12.61 -4.27
CA PRO A 594 34.41 -13.86 -3.98
C PRO A 594 35.54 -13.63 -2.97
N ASP A 595 35.65 -14.47 -1.93
CA ASP A 595 36.93 -15.11 -1.63
C ASP A 595 36.94 -16.09 -0.44
N LYS A 596 37.81 -17.09 -0.64
CA LYS A 596 38.62 -17.88 0.30
C LYS A 596 38.00 -19.08 1.04
N GLU A 597 38.28 -20.22 0.40
CA GLU A 597 38.62 -21.54 0.93
C GLU A 597 38.79 -21.65 2.46
N ALA A 598 37.99 -22.54 3.04
CA ALA A 598 38.39 -23.36 4.17
C ALA A 598 38.03 -24.82 3.83
N GLN A 599 39.06 -25.66 3.71
CA GLN A 599 38.95 -27.09 3.53
C GLN A 599 38.35 -27.75 4.78
N VAL A 600 37.25 -28.50 4.61
CA VAL A 600 36.88 -29.59 5.52
C VAL A 600 36.43 -30.78 4.66
N SER A 601 36.90 -31.96 5.06
CA SER A 601 36.92 -33.22 4.32
C SER A 601 35.56 -33.77 3.88
N ASN A 602 35.54 -34.30 2.64
CA ASN A 602 34.50 -35.11 2.03
C ASN A 602 34.17 -36.38 2.83
N ASP A 603 32.88 -36.69 2.95
CA ASP A 603 32.34 -37.96 2.46
C ASP A 603 30.82 -37.84 2.28
N HIS A 604 30.30 -37.99 1.05
CA HIS A 604 28.93 -38.42 0.68
C HIS A 604 28.73 -38.23 -0.83
N THR A 605 28.84 -39.34 -1.57
CA THR A 605 28.57 -39.48 -3.00
C THR A 605 27.07 -39.44 -3.31
N GLN A 606 26.68 -38.71 -4.37
CA GLN A 606 25.36 -38.85 -5.01
C GLN A 606 25.11 -40.31 -5.43
N PRO A 607 23.87 -40.83 -5.29
CA PRO A 607 23.59 -42.21 -5.67
C PRO A 607 23.60 -42.38 -7.20
N ASP A 608 24.33 -43.40 -7.65
CA ASP A 608 24.35 -43.86 -9.04
C ASP A 608 23.03 -44.60 -9.36
N LEU A 609 22.16 -43.93 -10.11
CA LEU A 609 20.84 -44.43 -10.52
C LEU A 609 20.90 -45.42 -11.70
N SER A 610 22.09 -45.84 -12.14
CA SER A 610 22.25 -46.80 -13.25
C SER A 610 21.90 -48.25 -12.91
N LEU A 611 21.54 -48.55 -11.66
CA LEU A 611 21.28 -49.92 -11.15
C LEU A 611 19.80 -50.29 -10.92
N LEU A 612 18.84 -49.48 -11.35
CA LEU A 612 17.41 -49.80 -11.20
C LEU A 612 16.95 -50.83 -12.25
N ALA A 613 16.76 -52.07 -11.80
CA ALA A 613 16.60 -53.27 -12.64
C ALA A 613 15.18 -53.53 -13.18
N SER A 614 14.24 -52.56 -13.15
CA SER A 614 12.90 -52.76 -13.72
C SER A 614 12.32 -51.49 -14.38
N PRO A 615 11.91 -51.54 -15.66
CA PRO A 615 11.31 -50.41 -16.38
C PRO A 615 9.96 -49.90 -15.82
N ARG A 616 9.35 -50.59 -14.84
CA ARG A 616 7.98 -50.32 -14.36
C ARG A 616 7.86 -49.34 -13.19
N HIS A 617 8.93 -49.00 -12.47
CA HIS A 617 8.82 -48.28 -11.18
C HIS A 617 9.80 -47.11 -11.00
N VAL A 618 10.29 -46.52 -12.08
CA VAL A 618 11.36 -45.50 -12.03
C VAL A 618 11.02 -44.28 -11.16
N VAL A 619 9.76 -43.83 -11.16
CA VAL A 619 9.28 -42.73 -10.30
C VAL A 619 9.22 -43.16 -8.84
N THR A 620 8.69 -44.35 -8.58
CA THR A 620 8.63 -44.96 -7.24
C THR A 620 10.03 -45.12 -6.65
N ASP A 621 10.97 -45.69 -7.43
CA ASP A 621 12.35 -45.91 -7.01
C ASP A 621 13.06 -44.58 -6.68
N PHE A 622 12.84 -43.54 -7.50
CA PHE A 622 13.37 -42.21 -7.25
C PHE A 622 12.85 -41.64 -5.92
N VAL A 623 11.54 -41.73 -5.68
CA VAL A 623 10.90 -41.25 -4.44
C VAL A 623 11.41 -42.03 -3.23
N VAL A 624 11.50 -43.36 -3.33
CA VAL A 624 11.98 -44.22 -2.25
C VAL A 624 13.40 -43.84 -1.86
N LEU A 625 14.30 -43.73 -2.83
CA LEU A 625 15.70 -43.40 -2.57
C LEU A 625 15.85 -41.97 -2.01
N THR A 626 15.16 -41.00 -2.62
CA THR A 626 15.27 -39.58 -2.24
C THR A 626 14.74 -39.35 -0.84
N SER A 627 13.54 -39.85 -0.54
CA SER A 627 12.92 -39.66 0.77
C SER A 627 13.63 -40.41 1.88
N ALA A 628 14.14 -41.63 1.64
CA ALA A 628 14.95 -42.35 2.61
C ALA A 628 16.23 -41.59 2.99
N ASN A 629 16.89 -40.97 2.00
CA ASN A 629 18.06 -40.13 2.24
C ASN A 629 17.69 -38.87 3.04
N LEU A 630 16.60 -38.17 2.68
CA LEU A 630 16.15 -36.97 3.40
C LEU A 630 15.75 -37.27 4.85
N LEU A 631 15.00 -38.35 5.09
CA LEU A 631 14.64 -38.80 6.44
C LEU A 631 15.88 -39.10 7.30
N LYS A 632 16.93 -39.64 6.69
CA LYS A 632 18.19 -39.92 7.39
C LYS A 632 19.02 -38.65 7.63
N SER A 633 19.11 -37.76 6.65
CA SER A 633 20.01 -36.60 6.71
C SER A 633 19.42 -35.38 7.40
N GLN A 634 18.09 -35.20 7.37
CA GLN A 634 17.41 -34.02 7.90
C GLN A 634 16.73 -34.24 9.26
N SER A 635 16.71 -35.48 9.76
CA SER A 635 16.12 -35.76 11.08
C SER A 635 17.06 -35.45 12.23
N TYR A 636 16.49 -34.96 13.33
CA TYR A 636 17.20 -34.64 14.56
C TYR A 636 16.78 -35.57 15.72
N SER A 637 17.62 -35.67 16.74
CA SER A 637 17.31 -36.47 17.94
C SER A 637 16.30 -35.75 18.83
N VAL A 638 15.32 -36.49 19.34
CA VAL A 638 14.28 -36.01 20.25
C VAL A 638 14.28 -36.90 21.50
N PRO A 639 14.56 -36.35 22.69
CA PRO A 639 14.55 -37.14 23.93
C PRO A 639 13.22 -37.86 24.14
N ASN A 640 13.27 -39.17 24.37
CA ASN A 640 12.08 -39.98 24.66
C ASN A 640 12.10 -40.43 26.13
N PRO A 641 11.32 -39.81 27.04
CA PRO A 641 11.31 -40.18 28.45
C PRO A 641 10.71 -41.57 28.73
N SER A 642 10.20 -42.26 27.70
CA SER A 642 9.51 -43.55 27.79
C SER A 642 10.34 -44.72 27.22
N SER A 643 11.57 -44.47 26.74
CA SER A 643 12.46 -45.44 26.08
C SER A 643 13.93 -45.13 26.38
N ASP A 644 14.80 -46.14 26.36
CA ASP A 644 16.27 -45.96 26.47
C ASP A 644 16.91 -45.39 25.19
N HIS A 645 16.13 -45.23 24.11
CA HIS A 645 16.56 -44.65 22.84
C HIS A 645 15.78 -43.37 22.52
N ASP A 646 16.49 -42.35 22.05
CA ASP A 646 15.89 -41.11 21.54
C ASP A 646 14.96 -41.38 20.35
N SER A 647 13.84 -40.67 20.27
CA SER A 647 13.04 -40.62 19.05
C SER A 647 13.72 -39.72 18.01
N ARG A 648 13.28 -39.77 16.76
CA ARG A 648 13.69 -38.87 15.68
C ARG A 648 12.58 -37.88 15.36
N GLY A 649 12.93 -36.61 15.21
CA GLY A 649 12.03 -35.53 14.81
C GLY A 649 12.41 -34.97 13.45
N ILE A 650 11.42 -34.49 12.70
CA ILE A 650 11.64 -33.78 11.42
C ILE A 650 10.44 -32.88 11.10
N ASP A 651 10.67 -31.80 10.35
CA ASP A 651 9.60 -31.12 9.61
C ASP A 651 9.29 -31.92 8.34
N LEU A 652 8.20 -32.68 8.37
CA LEU A 652 7.86 -33.61 7.31
C LEU A 652 7.56 -32.89 5.99
N VAL A 653 6.92 -31.72 6.05
CA VAL A 653 6.43 -31.04 4.85
C VAL A 653 7.56 -30.36 4.11
N SER A 654 8.36 -29.55 4.80
CA SER A 654 9.46 -28.80 4.17
C SER A 654 10.65 -29.71 3.79
N GLU A 655 11.10 -30.56 4.71
CA GLU A 655 12.36 -31.31 4.57
C GLU A 655 12.22 -32.61 3.77
N VAL A 656 11.03 -33.21 3.71
CA VAL A 656 10.82 -34.50 3.04
C VAL A 656 9.84 -34.39 1.89
N ILE A 657 8.59 -33.98 2.14
CA ILE A 657 7.54 -33.96 1.11
C ILE A 657 7.89 -32.96 0.00
N ASN A 658 8.07 -31.69 0.35
CA ASN A 658 8.39 -30.62 -0.61
C ASN A 658 9.70 -30.92 -1.34
N SER A 659 10.77 -31.20 -0.59
CA SER A 659 12.08 -31.52 -1.17
C SER A 659 12.06 -32.73 -2.13
N THR A 660 11.30 -33.79 -1.82
CA THR A 660 11.17 -34.96 -2.71
C THR A 660 10.48 -34.59 -4.03
N PHE A 661 9.36 -33.87 -3.99
CA PHE A 661 8.61 -33.52 -5.19
C PHE A 661 9.27 -32.40 -6.02
N VAL A 662 9.98 -31.48 -5.37
CA VAL A 662 10.81 -30.48 -6.06
C VAL A 662 11.96 -31.15 -6.81
N ARG A 663 12.67 -32.10 -6.18
CA ARG A 663 13.76 -32.87 -6.83
C ARG A 663 13.25 -33.74 -7.97
N LEU A 664 12.12 -34.42 -7.78
CA LEU A 664 11.49 -35.23 -8.83
C LEU A 664 11.11 -34.36 -10.04
N THR A 665 10.46 -33.22 -9.78
CA THR A 665 10.07 -32.26 -10.83
C THR A 665 11.29 -31.67 -11.53
N ALA A 666 12.33 -31.32 -10.78
CA ALA A 666 13.58 -30.84 -11.37
C ALA A 666 14.22 -31.87 -12.30
N GLU A 667 14.23 -33.15 -11.92
CA GLU A 667 14.74 -34.23 -12.78
C GLU A 667 13.86 -34.46 -14.02
N MET A 668 12.52 -34.45 -13.85
CA MET A 668 11.56 -34.62 -14.94
C MET A 668 11.71 -33.53 -16.01
N PHE A 669 11.88 -32.26 -15.59
CA PHE A 669 11.92 -31.11 -16.49
C PHE A 669 13.33 -30.56 -16.73
N SER A 670 14.37 -31.24 -16.21
CA SER A 670 15.78 -30.83 -16.32
C SER A 670 16.06 -29.42 -15.76
N LEU A 671 15.45 -29.08 -14.62
CA LEU A 671 15.66 -27.82 -13.91
C LEU A 671 16.98 -27.84 -13.13
N SER A 672 17.59 -26.68 -12.94
CA SER A 672 18.92 -26.54 -12.35
C SER A 672 18.88 -26.52 -10.82
N LEU A 673 18.98 -27.69 -10.17
CA LEU A 673 19.20 -27.78 -8.72
C LEU A 673 20.69 -27.75 -8.35
N LYS A 674 21.03 -27.07 -7.25
CA LYS A 674 22.36 -27.14 -6.63
C LYS A 674 22.54 -28.53 -6.04
N ALA A 675 23.57 -29.26 -6.49
CA ALA A 675 23.93 -30.52 -5.88
C ALA A 675 24.38 -30.30 -4.42
N THR A 676 23.93 -31.18 -3.51
CA THR A 676 24.33 -31.19 -2.10
C THR A 676 25.79 -31.60 -1.86
N SER A 677 26.46 -32.15 -2.88
CA SER A 677 27.87 -32.53 -2.86
C SER A 677 28.59 -31.88 -4.05
N ASP A 678 29.58 -31.05 -3.70
CA ASP A 678 30.54 -30.25 -4.48
C ASP A 678 30.63 -30.38 -6.03
N LYS A 679 30.82 -29.21 -6.68
CA LYS A 679 31.27 -28.98 -8.06
C LYS A 679 30.39 -29.49 -9.22
N ARG A 680 29.30 -28.77 -9.50
CA ARG A 680 28.88 -28.30 -10.85
C ARG A 680 27.62 -27.40 -10.76
N ARG A 681 27.62 -26.34 -11.57
CA ARG A 681 26.63 -25.25 -11.70
C ARG A 681 25.15 -25.68 -11.58
N GLY A 682 24.47 -25.28 -10.51
CA GLY A 682 23.00 -25.31 -10.36
C GLY A 682 22.50 -23.98 -9.79
N ALA A 683 21.31 -23.53 -10.17
CA ALA A 683 20.82 -22.17 -9.87
C ALA A 683 20.13 -22.08 -8.49
N TYR A 684 19.41 -23.14 -8.07
CA TYR A 684 18.51 -23.08 -6.90
C TYR A 684 18.77 -24.20 -5.89
N THR A 685 18.57 -23.94 -4.60
CA THR A 685 18.36 -24.99 -3.58
C THR A 685 16.94 -25.56 -3.66
N ASP A 686 16.67 -26.68 -2.98
CA ASP A 686 15.32 -27.27 -2.92
C ASP A 686 14.30 -26.27 -2.36
N ALA A 687 14.63 -25.55 -1.29
CA ALA A 687 13.77 -24.53 -0.71
C ALA A 687 13.51 -23.37 -1.67
N GLN A 688 14.55 -22.89 -2.37
CA GLN A 688 14.40 -21.80 -3.35
C GLN A 688 13.52 -22.21 -4.54
N LEU A 689 13.75 -23.41 -5.10
CA LEU A 689 12.94 -23.91 -6.20
C LEU A 689 11.52 -24.24 -5.73
N GLY A 690 11.35 -24.79 -4.53
CA GLY A 690 10.04 -25.05 -3.92
C GLY A 690 9.22 -23.78 -3.73
N THR A 691 9.83 -22.68 -3.28
CA THR A 691 9.19 -21.37 -3.20
C THR A 691 8.76 -20.87 -4.57
N ILE A 692 9.66 -20.94 -5.57
CA ILE A 692 9.34 -20.55 -6.97
C ILE A 692 8.14 -21.33 -7.51
N LEU A 693 8.14 -22.65 -7.34
CA LEU A 693 7.09 -23.54 -7.84
C LEU A 693 5.77 -23.34 -7.07
N SER A 694 5.81 -23.08 -5.76
CA SER A 694 4.62 -22.74 -4.95
C SER A 694 3.97 -21.45 -5.45
N VAL A 695 4.80 -20.44 -5.73
CA VAL A 695 4.36 -19.12 -6.19
C VAL A 695 3.81 -19.20 -7.63
N LEU A 696 4.45 -19.98 -8.51
CA LEU A 696 3.93 -20.31 -9.84
C LEU A 696 2.58 -21.03 -9.77
N TYR A 697 2.48 -22.05 -8.92
CA TYR A 697 1.24 -22.80 -8.69
C TYR A 697 0.11 -21.86 -8.23
N ALA A 698 0.42 -20.91 -7.34
CA ALA A 698 -0.57 -19.95 -6.87
C ALA A 698 -0.96 -18.88 -7.88
N ALA A 699 -0.04 -18.46 -8.74
CA ALA A 699 -0.30 -17.46 -9.77
C ALA A 699 -1.25 -17.97 -10.86
N GLU A 700 -1.16 -19.26 -11.18
CA GLU A 700 -1.90 -19.88 -12.29
C GLU A 700 -3.08 -20.74 -11.82
N SER A 701 -3.21 -21.02 -10.52
CA SER A 701 -4.35 -21.75 -9.97
C SER A 701 -5.63 -20.91 -10.08
N PRO A 702 -6.63 -21.36 -10.85
CA PRO A 702 -7.89 -20.62 -11.03
C PRO A 702 -8.73 -20.53 -9.74
N LYS A 703 -8.32 -21.17 -8.64
CA LYS A 703 -9.10 -21.33 -7.40
C LYS A 703 -8.63 -20.45 -6.22
N LEU A 704 -7.50 -19.73 -6.35
CA LEU A 704 -7.05 -18.75 -5.34
C LEU A 704 -7.70 -17.37 -5.58
N SER A 705 -8.49 -16.89 -4.62
CA SER A 705 -9.20 -15.60 -4.75
C SER A 705 -8.23 -14.41 -4.77
N LEU A 706 -8.40 -13.53 -5.76
CA LEU A 706 -7.52 -12.39 -6.08
C LEU A 706 -7.32 -11.36 -4.94
N GLY A 707 -8.16 -11.37 -3.90
CA GLY A 707 -8.12 -10.37 -2.83
C GLY A 707 -6.99 -10.57 -1.81
N ARG A 708 -6.49 -11.80 -1.64
CA ARG A 708 -5.40 -12.11 -0.67
C ARG A 708 -4.11 -12.56 -1.35
N SER A 709 -4.09 -12.66 -2.68
CA SER A 709 -2.97 -13.14 -3.49
C SER A 709 -2.23 -12.04 -4.26
N TYR A 710 -2.60 -10.75 -4.13
CA TYR A 710 -2.01 -9.68 -4.94
C TYR A 710 -0.50 -9.46 -4.69
N GLU A 711 -0.05 -9.46 -3.42
CA GLU A 711 1.39 -9.37 -3.08
C GLU A 711 2.17 -10.61 -3.54
N LEU A 712 1.59 -11.81 -3.37
CA LEU A 712 2.15 -13.08 -3.87
C LEU A 712 2.23 -13.10 -5.40
N GLN A 713 1.21 -12.62 -6.11
CA GLN A 713 1.17 -12.50 -7.57
C GLN A 713 2.13 -11.43 -8.11
N ARG A 714 2.43 -10.39 -7.32
CA ARG A 714 3.40 -9.36 -7.66
C ARG A 714 4.83 -9.86 -7.51
N GLN A 715 5.16 -10.52 -6.39
CA GLN A 715 6.44 -11.21 -6.22
C GLN A 715 6.60 -12.38 -7.21
N ALA A 716 5.49 -13.04 -7.58
CA ALA A 716 5.47 -14.11 -8.57
C ALA A 716 5.95 -13.65 -9.94
N ARG A 717 5.43 -12.55 -10.49
CA ARG A 717 5.65 -12.19 -11.90
C ARG A 717 7.13 -12.07 -12.27
N ASP A 718 7.95 -11.46 -11.41
CA ASP A 718 9.37 -11.25 -11.70
C ASP A 718 10.19 -12.56 -11.59
N LEU A 719 9.90 -13.40 -10.58
CA LEU A 719 10.50 -14.73 -10.46
C LEU A 719 10.01 -15.69 -11.57
N VAL A 720 8.75 -15.59 -11.98
CA VAL A 720 8.14 -16.41 -13.03
C VAL A 720 8.75 -16.07 -14.40
N VAL A 721 8.93 -14.79 -14.73
CA VAL A 721 9.52 -14.35 -16.00
C VAL A 721 10.98 -14.81 -16.13
N SER A 722 11.75 -14.81 -15.03
CA SER A 722 13.11 -15.35 -15.03
C SER A 722 13.12 -16.87 -15.14
N PHE A 723 12.28 -17.58 -14.39
CA PHE A 723 12.16 -19.04 -14.43
C PHE A 723 11.71 -19.57 -15.81
N ARG A 724 10.79 -18.87 -16.50
CA ARG A 724 10.34 -19.20 -17.86
C ARG A 724 11.50 -19.31 -18.87
N LYS A 725 12.59 -18.55 -18.67
CA LYS A 725 13.77 -18.57 -19.55
C LYS A 725 14.65 -19.80 -19.31
N GLU A 726 14.53 -20.45 -18.16
CA GLU A 726 15.30 -21.67 -17.84
C GLU A 726 14.67 -22.94 -18.41
N ILE A 727 13.35 -22.95 -18.65
CA ILE A 727 12.64 -24.10 -19.23
C ILE A 727 13.13 -24.32 -20.66
N PRO A 728 13.84 -25.42 -20.97
CA PRO A 728 14.46 -25.60 -22.28
C PRO A 728 13.44 -26.13 -23.30
N LEU A 729 12.45 -25.30 -23.67
CA LEU A 729 11.34 -25.65 -24.58
C LEU A 729 11.83 -26.28 -25.90
N SER A 730 12.98 -25.84 -26.42
CA SER A 730 13.61 -26.41 -27.62
C SER A 730 14.20 -27.82 -27.43
N LYS A 731 14.61 -28.18 -26.21
CA LYS A 731 15.09 -29.54 -25.86
C LYS A 731 13.93 -30.49 -25.56
N LEU A 732 12.82 -29.95 -25.05
CA LEU A 732 11.57 -30.70 -24.81
C LEU A 732 10.86 -31.07 -26.13
N ALA A 733 11.18 -30.39 -27.24
CA ALA A 733 10.57 -30.62 -28.55
C ALA A 733 11.22 -31.75 -29.39
N LYS A 734 12.47 -32.16 -29.10
CA LYS A 734 13.18 -33.21 -29.86
C LYS A 734 12.68 -34.60 -29.47
N GLY A 735 12.33 -35.43 -30.47
CA GLY A 735 11.75 -36.76 -30.27
C GLY A 735 12.59 -37.69 -29.38
N LEU A 736 11.89 -38.52 -28.61
CA LEU A 736 12.45 -39.51 -27.67
C LEU A 736 13.27 -40.57 -28.41
N SER A 737 14.51 -40.81 -27.97
CA SER A 737 15.22 -42.05 -28.29
C SER A 737 14.55 -43.24 -27.57
N ASP A 738 14.61 -44.46 -28.11
CA ASP A 738 14.00 -45.64 -27.47
C ASP A 738 14.58 -45.95 -26.06
N LYS A 739 15.82 -45.56 -25.79
CA LYS A 739 16.47 -45.72 -24.48
C LYS A 739 15.99 -44.71 -23.42
N SER A 740 15.46 -43.56 -23.83
CA SER A 740 15.03 -42.49 -22.91
C SER A 740 13.55 -42.57 -22.53
N LYS A 741 12.77 -43.53 -23.07
CA LYS A 741 11.35 -43.71 -22.73
C LYS A 741 11.11 -44.16 -21.28
N PHE A 742 12.11 -44.76 -20.64
CA PHE A 742 11.97 -45.40 -19.33
C PHE A 742 12.82 -44.71 -18.25
N SER A 743 12.95 -43.38 -18.28
CA SER A 743 13.61 -42.59 -17.22
C SER A 743 12.67 -41.52 -16.65
N VAL A 744 12.97 -40.99 -15.45
CA VAL A 744 12.24 -39.84 -14.85
C VAL A 744 12.15 -38.68 -15.84
N ARG A 745 13.27 -38.35 -16.49
CA ARG A 745 13.36 -37.36 -17.56
C ARG A 745 12.49 -37.69 -18.78
N GLY A 746 12.41 -38.97 -19.15
CA GLY A 746 11.53 -39.45 -20.22
C GLY A 746 10.04 -39.23 -19.92
N TYR A 747 9.66 -39.26 -18.64
CA TYR A 747 8.29 -38.96 -18.18
C TYR A 747 7.94 -37.48 -18.40
N GLY A 748 8.80 -36.56 -17.96
CA GLY A 748 8.60 -35.11 -18.16
C GLY A 748 8.59 -34.70 -19.64
N GLN A 749 9.35 -35.39 -20.49
CA GLN A 749 9.31 -35.19 -21.95
C GLN A 749 7.97 -35.63 -22.55
N ARG A 750 7.38 -36.75 -22.13
CA ARG A 750 6.03 -37.16 -22.59
C ARG A 750 4.96 -36.13 -22.20
N LEU A 751 4.98 -35.69 -20.94
CA LEU A 751 4.10 -34.65 -20.39
C LEU A 751 4.10 -33.35 -21.20
N THR A 752 5.24 -32.97 -21.79
CA THR A 752 5.40 -31.73 -22.56
C THR A 752 5.22 -31.89 -24.08
N THR A 753 5.05 -33.12 -24.57
CA THR A 753 4.92 -33.43 -26.01
C THR A 753 3.49 -33.71 -26.47
N SER A 754 2.50 -33.62 -25.57
CA SER A 754 1.09 -33.84 -25.93
C SER A 754 0.63 -32.85 -27.01
N GLN A 755 -0.09 -33.36 -28.03
CA GLN A 755 -0.56 -32.57 -29.16
C GLN A 755 -1.39 -31.34 -28.72
N LYS A 756 -2.30 -31.54 -27.74
CA LYS A 756 -3.15 -30.48 -27.18
C LYS A 756 -2.40 -29.41 -26.38
N LEU A 757 -1.21 -29.72 -25.84
CA LEU A 757 -0.36 -28.72 -25.19
C LEU A 757 0.37 -27.85 -26.22
N ARG A 758 0.85 -28.48 -27.32
CA ARG A 758 1.63 -27.84 -28.40
C ARG A 758 0.82 -26.92 -29.31
N ASP A 759 -0.47 -27.18 -29.50
CA ASP A 759 -1.35 -26.40 -30.37
C ASP A 759 -1.81 -25.05 -29.74
N ASN A 760 -1.24 -24.64 -28.60
CA ASN A 760 -1.65 -23.45 -27.85
C ASN A 760 -0.69 -22.27 -28.04
N GLU A 761 -1.26 -21.08 -28.29
CA GLU A 761 -0.54 -19.83 -28.54
C GLU A 761 0.40 -19.40 -27.39
N LYS A 762 0.24 -19.95 -26.17
CA LYS A 762 1.06 -19.68 -24.98
C LYS A 762 1.67 -20.95 -24.38
N LEU A 763 2.31 -21.78 -25.21
CA LEU A 763 2.96 -23.03 -24.80
C LEU A 763 3.87 -22.89 -23.56
N ALA A 764 4.66 -21.82 -23.47
CA ALA A 764 5.57 -21.59 -22.34
C ALA A 764 4.85 -21.45 -20.99
N ASP A 765 3.69 -20.79 -20.98
CA ASP A 765 2.91 -20.53 -19.76
C ASP A 765 2.25 -21.83 -19.25
N ARG A 766 1.73 -22.64 -20.18
CA ARG A 766 1.16 -23.95 -19.83
C ARG A 766 2.21 -24.94 -19.36
N VAL A 767 3.41 -24.92 -19.95
CA VAL A 767 4.52 -25.75 -19.47
C VAL A 767 4.98 -25.29 -18.09
N ALA A 768 5.11 -23.99 -17.82
CA ALA A 768 5.46 -23.48 -16.50
C ALA A 768 4.42 -23.88 -15.44
N THR A 769 3.13 -23.80 -15.78
CA THR A 769 2.03 -24.25 -14.91
C THR A 769 2.10 -25.76 -14.66
N LEU A 770 2.31 -26.55 -15.72
CA LEU A 770 2.48 -28.00 -15.62
C LEU A 770 3.64 -28.40 -14.69
N VAL A 771 4.76 -27.71 -14.80
CA VAL A 771 5.94 -27.89 -13.93
C VAL A 771 5.59 -27.58 -12.47
N ALA A 772 4.89 -26.47 -12.22
CA ALA A 772 4.47 -26.08 -10.88
C ALA A 772 3.47 -27.07 -10.26
N CYS A 773 2.44 -27.48 -11.00
CA CYS A 773 1.45 -28.47 -10.55
C CYS A 773 2.10 -29.83 -10.27
N SER A 774 3.08 -30.25 -11.09
CA SER A 774 3.81 -31.52 -10.91
C SER A 774 4.55 -31.60 -9.57
N ALA A 775 4.97 -30.46 -9.02
CA ALA A 775 5.61 -30.40 -7.71
C ALA A 775 4.59 -30.16 -6.58
N MET A 776 3.68 -29.20 -6.75
CA MET A 776 2.91 -28.65 -5.64
C MET A 776 1.61 -29.40 -5.34
N VAL A 777 0.98 -30.03 -6.34
CA VAL A 777 -0.24 -30.84 -6.13
C VAL A 777 0.05 -32.06 -5.25
N PRO A 778 1.13 -32.83 -5.48
CA PRO A 778 1.49 -33.91 -4.57
C PRO A 778 1.83 -33.44 -3.15
N VAL A 779 2.48 -32.28 -3.01
CA VAL A 779 2.80 -31.68 -1.69
C VAL A 779 1.52 -31.36 -0.92
N LEU A 780 0.54 -30.73 -1.59
CA LEU A 780 -0.77 -30.41 -1.04
C LEU A 780 -1.48 -31.67 -0.55
N LEU A 781 -1.79 -32.59 -1.47
CA LEU A 781 -2.66 -33.72 -1.20
C LEU A 781 -2.05 -34.73 -0.21
N LEU A 782 -0.74 -34.99 -0.32
CA LEU A 782 -0.09 -35.92 0.59
C LEU A 782 -0.03 -35.36 2.02
N SER A 783 0.23 -34.07 2.16
CA SER A 783 0.27 -33.43 3.49
C SER A 783 -1.09 -33.46 4.14
N GLU A 784 -2.17 -33.17 3.40
CA GLU A 784 -3.55 -33.25 3.90
C GLU A 784 -3.93 -34.68 4.32
N SER A 785 -3.60 -35.68 3.50
CA SER A 785 -3.87 -37.08 3.81
C SER A 785 -3.15 -37.54 5.09
N LEU A 786 -1.88 -37.19 5.24
CA LEU A 786 -1.10 -37.48 6.44
C LEU A 786 -1.62 -36.72 7.65
N ASP A 787 -2.04 -35.45 7.49
CA ASP A 787 -2.67 -34.67 8.55
C ASP A 787 -3.96 -35.35 9.06
N TYR A 788 -4.81 -35.85 8.15
CA TYR A 788 -6.00 -36.60 8.56
C TYR A 788 -5.65 -37.88 9.34
N HIS A 789 -4.75 -38.71 8.83
CA HIS A 789 -4.43 -39.99 9.45
C HIS A 789 -3.69 -39.84 10.79
N LEU A 790 -2.79 -38.88 10.90
CA LEU A 790 -2.11 -38.56 12.16
C LEU A 790 -3.09 -38.05 13.24
N ASN A 791 -4.24 -37.47 12.86
CA ASN A 791 -5.29 -37.06 13.80
C ASN A 791 -6.15 -38.22 14.32
N GLN A 792 -6.13 -39.40 13.70
CA GLN A 792 -6.93 -40.55 14.14
C GLN A 792 -6.33 -41.28 15.36
N GLY A 793 -5.09 -40.93 15.76
CA GLY A 793 -4.42 -41.49 16.93
C GLY A 793 -3.54 -42.71 16.65
N PRO A 794 -2.83 -43.21 17.68
CA PRO A 794 -1.73 -44.18 17.53
C PRO A 794 -2.18 -45.57 17.07
N GLU A 795 -3.37 -46.05 17.47
CA GLU A 795 -3.90 -47.35 17.04
C GLU A 795 -4.14 -47.41 15.53
N HIS A 796 -4.63 -46.31 14.96
CA HIS A 796 -4.83 -46.18 13.51
C HIS A 796 -3.48 -46.16 12.77
N MET A 797 -2.48 -45.48 13.32
CA MET A 797 -1.13 -45.42 12.73
C MET A 797 -0.43 -46.78 12.77
N GLU A 798 -0.56 -47.55 13.85
CA GLU A 798 0.00 -48.91 13.92
C GLU A 798 -0.71 -49.87 12.94
N LYS A 799 -2.00 -49.69 12.69
CA LYS A 799 -2.70 -50.43 11.62
C LYS A 799 -2.14 -50.11 10.23
N LEU A 800 -1.93 -48.84 9.91
CA LEU A 800 -1.32 -48.44 8.63
C LEU A 800 0.11 -48.97 8.48
N ARG A 801 0.87 -48.95 9.58
CA ARG A 801 2.23 -49.53 9.64
C ARG A 801 2.23 -51.03 9.40
N ALA A 802 1.32 -51.77 10.03
CA ALA A 802 1.20 -53.21 9.82
C ALA A 802 0.88 -53.55 8.36
N ILE A 803 0.02 -52.74 7.70
CA ILE A 803 -0.31 -52.91 6.28
C ILE A 803 0.91 -52.58 5.40
N SER A 804 1.66 -51.52 5.71
CA SER A 804 2.82 -51.12 4.89
C SER A 804 3.97 -52.13 4.89
N GLN A 805 4.05 -52.97 5.93
CA GLN A 805 5.05 -54.03 6.04
C GLN A 805 4.72 -55.31 5.24
N GLN A 806 3.46 -55.52 4.84
CA GLN A 806 3.02 -56.79 4.23
C GLN A 806 3.51 -57.03 2.80
N LYS A 807 4.10 -56.03 2.11
CA LYS A 807 4.71 -56.13 0.76
C LYS A 807 3.95 -57.02 -0.25
N THR A 808 2.61 -56.95 -0.25
CA THR A 808 1.73 -57.62 -1.22
C THR A 808 0.99 -56.60 -2.08
N ASP A 809 0.63 -56.95 -3.32
CA ASP A 809 -0.18 -56.08 -4.20
C ASP A 809 -1.49 -55.63 -3.52
N THR A 810 -2.11 -56.54 -2.74
CA THR A 810 -3.31 -56.24 -1.94
C THR A 810 -3.03 -55.16 -0.90
N SER A 811 -1.90 -55.23 -0.18
CA SER A 811 -1.54 -54.20 0.81
C SER A 811 -1.24 -52.83 0.18
N GLU A 812 -0.70 -52.80 -1.04
CA GLU A 812 -0.44 -51.56 -1.76
C GLU A 812 -1.72 -50.89 -2.24
N GLN A 813 -2.68 -51.66 -2.75
CA GLN A 813 -4.02 -51.15 -3.10
C GLN A 813 -4.77 -50.60 -1.89
N VAL A 814 -4.65 -51.28 -0.73
CA VAL A 814 -5.24 -50.82 0.52
C VAL A 814 -4.62 -49.49 0.97
N LEU A 815 -3.29 -49.36 0.93
CA LEU A 815 -2.61 -48.10 1.28
C LEU A 815 -2.94 -46.96 0.33
N LEU A 816 -3.02 -47.23 -0.97
CA LEU A 816 -3.46 -46.24 -1.95
C LEU A 816 -4.88 -45.75 -1.64
N ARG A 817 -5.78 -46.65 -1.25
CA ARG A 817 -7.14 -46.28 -0.84
C ARG A 817 -7.14 -45.43 0.44
N TYR A 818 -6.26 -45.73 1.40
CA TYR A 818 -6.09 -44.88 2.59
C TYR A 818 -5.60 -43.48 2.20
N LEU A 819 -4.54 -43.39 1.39
CA LEU A 819 -4.02 -42.12 0.88
C LEU A 819 -5.12 -41.27 0.24
N LEU A 820 -5.84 -41.83 -0.74
CA LEU A 820 -6.88 -41.11 -1.49
C LEU A 820 -8.08 -40.73 -0.61
N ASN A 821 -8.50 -41.62 0.29
CA ASN A 821 -9.54 -41.32 1.26
C ASN A 821 -9.11 -40.21 2.22
N GLY A 822 -7.84 -40.20 2.66
CA GLY A 822 -7.29 -39.13 3.50
C GLY A 822 -7.33 -37.78 2.79
N CYS A 823 -7.00 -37.74 1.48
CA CYS A 823 -7.13 -36.52 0.67
C CYS A 823 -8.59 -36.04 0.63
N SER A 824 -9.55 -36.95 0.37
CA SER A 824 -10.98 -36.62 0.26
C SER A 824 -11.61 -36.20 1.60
N LEU A 825 -11.23 -36.86 2.70
CA LEU A 825 -11.76 -36.61 4.04
C LEU A 825 -11.16 -35.36 4.70
N ARG A 826 -9.93 -34.98 4.33
CA ARG A 826 -9.29 -33.74 4.79
C ARG A 826 -9.61 -32.54 3.91
N GLY A 827 -9.72 -32.78 2.60
CA GLY A 827 -9.94 -31.75 1.59
C GLY A 827 -11.33 -31.13 1.70
N GLU A 828 -11.41 -29.81 1.48
CA GLU A 828 -12.66 -29.06 1.58
C GLU A 828 -13.46 -29.04 0.26
N ASP A 829 -12.88 -29.48 -0.88
CA ASP A 829 -13.44 -29.46 -2.24
C ASP A 829 -14.48 -30.58 -2.50
N ASP A 830 -15.71 -30.23 -2.89
CA ASP A 830 -16.80 -31.17 -3.18
C ASP A 830 -16.51 -32.11 -4.37
N SER A 831 -15.64 -31.73 -5.32
CA SER A 831 -15.24 -32.60 -6.45
C SER A 831 -14.49 -33.86 -6.00
N THR A 832 -13.75 -33.77 -4.90
CA THR A 832 -13.05 -34.91 -4.27
C THR A 832 -13.98 -35.78 -3.42
N LYS A 833 -15.18 -35.28 -3.07
CA LYS A 833 -16.21 -35.99 -2.29
C LYS A 833 -17.23 -36.70 -3.18
N GLU A 834 -17.64 -36.10 -4.30
CA GLU A 834 -18.60 -36.71 -5.25
C GLU A 834 -17.99 -37.86 -6.06
N SER A 835 -16.69 -37.81 -6.36
CA SER A 835 -15.99 -38.80 -7.19
C SER A 835 -15.75 -40.16 -6.49
N TYR A 836 -16.04 -40.26 -5.19
CA TYR A 836 -15.88 -41.47 -4.38
C TYR A 836 -17.18 -41.92 -3.68
N SER A 837 -18.31 -41.85 -4.36
CA SER A 837 -19.48 -42.65 -3.97
C SER A 837 -19.24 -44.13 -4.29
N PRO A 838 -19.35 -45.06 -3.32
CA PRO A 838 -19.16 -46.48 -3.57
C PRO A 838 -20.37 -47.03 -4.36
N SER A 839 -20.36 -46.87 -5.68
CA SER A 839 -21.27 -47.63 -6.54
C SER A 839 -20.79 -49.08 -6.61
N SER A 840 -21.70 -50.00 -6.34
CA SER A 840 -21.49 -51.43 -6.11
C SER A 840 -21.18 -52.24 -7.38
N SER A 841 -20.62 -51.64 -8.43
CA SER A 841 -20.31 -52.34 -9.68
C SER A 841 -19.04 -51.77 -10.34
N ALA A 842 -17.88 -52.34 -10.01
CA ALA A 842 -16.63 -52.03 -10.71
C ALA A 842 -15.95 -53.32 -11.20
N THR A 843 -16.49 -53.90 -12.25
CA THR A 843 -15.71 -54.74 -13.18
C THR A 843 -15.07 -53.84 -14.23
N SER A 844 -13.74 -53.89 -14.33
CA SER A 844 -12.86 -53.40 -15.40
C SER A 844 -12.60 -51.88 -15.61
N GLY A 845 -12.85 -50.98 -14.64
CA GLY A 845 -12.66 -49.52 -14.83
C GLY A 845 -11.71 -48.77 -13.89
N ALA A 846 -11.06 -49.42 -12.92
CA ALA A 846 -10.48 -48.78 -11.73
C ALA A 846 -9.32 -47.79 -11.98
N ALA A 847 -8.56 -47.92 -13.08
CA ALA A 847 -7.46 -47.00 -13.38
C ALA A 847 -7.94 -45.61 -13.84
N SER A 848 -9.08 -45.52 -14.54
CA SER A 848 -9.57 -44.25 -15.10
C SER A 848 -10.26 -43.33 -14.08
N THR A 849 -10.74 -43.88 -12.97
CA THR A 849 -11.52 -43.15 -11.96
C THR A 849 -10.62 -42.42 -10.96
N ASN A 850 -9.46 -43.01 -10.62
CA ASN A 850 -8.52 -42.42 -9.67
C ASN A 850 -7.79 -41.19 -10.23
N THR A 851 -7.52 -41.18 -11.53
CA THR A 851 -6.76 -40.10 -12.19
C THR A 851 -7.60 -38.84 -12.43
N ARG A 852 -8.94 -38.98 -12.45
CA ARG A 852 -9.87 -37.84 -12.55
C ARG A 852 -9.77 -36.89 -11.35
N VAL A 853 -9.41 -37.39 -10.16
CA VAL A 853 -9.26 -36.55 -8.97
C VAL A 853 -8.09 -35.57 -9.11
N LEU A 854 -7.03 -35.97 -9.83
CA LEU A 854 -5.85 -35.13 -10.02
C LEU A 854 -5.97 -34.19 -11.22
N ILE A 855 -6.66 -34.61 -12.29
CA ILE A 855 -6.63 -33.85 -13.55
C ILE A 855 -7.17 -32.43 -13.41
N ASP A 856 -8.09 -32.21 -12.46
CA ASP A 856 -8.68 -30.91 -12.16
C ASP A 856 -7.69 -29.90 -11.54
N TYR A 857 -6.54 -30.38 -11.07
CA TYR A 857 -5.43 -29.54 -10.58
C TYR A 857 -4.39 -29.21 -11.67
N PHE A 858 -4.51 -29.78 -12.86
CA PHE A 858 -3.56 -29.60 -13.96
C PHE A 858 -4.18 -28.77 -15.10
N PRO A 859 -3.38 -28.13 -15.98
CA PRO A 859 -3.91 -27.35 -17.09
C PRO A 859 -4.81 -28.16 -18.01
N ASP A 860 -5.90 -27.55 -18.50
CA ASP A 860 -6.82 -28.15 -19.48
C ASP A 860 -6.05 -28.83 -20.62
N GLY A 861 -6.50 -29.98 -21.10
CA GLY A 861 -5.83 -30.70 -22.20
C GLY A 861 -4.57 -31.48 -21.81
N THR A 862 -4.21 -31.52 -20.53
CA THR A 862 -3.33 -32.56 -19.97
C THR A 862 -4.03 -33.92 -20.10
N ASN A 863 -3.31 -34.96 -20.51
CA ASN A 863 -3.88 -36.31 -20.57
C ASN A 863 -3.90 -36.90 -19.15
N PRO A 864 -5.04 -37.41 -18.66
CA PRO A 864 -5.10 -38.09 -17.35
C PRO A 864 -3.99 -39.12 -17.17
N ASP A 865 -3.75 -39.98 -18.16
CA ASP A 865 -2.74 -41.04 -18.04
C ASP A 865 -1.32 -40.50 -17.82
N ASP A 866 -1.03 -39.26 -18.24
CA ASP A 866 0.27 -38.62 -18.09
C ASP A 866 0.53 -38.05 -16.68
N VAL A 867 -0.50 -37.89 -15.83
CA VAL A 867 -0.37 -37.41 -14.44
C VAL A 867 -0.37 -38.54 -13.40
N ASN A 868 -0.49 -39.80 -13.82
CA ASN A 868 -0.47 -40.97 -12.93
C ASN A 868 0.81 -41.07 -12.07
N PHE A 869 1.92 -40.50 -12.53
CA PHE A 869 3.17 -40.46 -11.75
C PHE A 869 3.00 -39.76 -10.39
N CYS A 870 2.09 -38.78 -10.28
CA CYS A 870 1.80 -38.10 -9.02
C CYS A 870 1.20 -39.07 -7.99
N ILE A 871 0.27 -39.94 -8.43
CA ILE A 871 -0.35 -40.96 -7.57
C ILE A 871 0.70 -41.98 -7.14
N GLU A 872 1.51 -42.47 -8.07
CA GLU A 872 2.57 -43.43 -7.78
C GLU A 872 3.61 -42.87 -6.80
N ALA A 873 4.03 -41.62 -7.02
CA ALA A 873 4.99 -40.93 -6.16
C ALA A 873 4.42 -40.66 -4.76
N MET A 874 3.17 -40.19 -4.66
CA MET A 874 2.49 -40.00 -3.37
C MET A 874 2.30 -41.31 -2.64
N ALA A 875 1.88 -42.38 -3.31
CA ALA A 875 1.67 -43.70 -2.69
C ALA A 875 2.99 -44.28 -2.16
N ALA A 876 4.08 -44.13 -2.92
CA ALA A 876 5.41 -44.55 -2.50
C ALA A 876 5.86 -43.79 -1.24
N LEU A 877 5.75 -42.46 -1.24
CA LEU A 877 6.15 -41.64 -0.09
C LEU A 877 5.24 -41.87 1.12
N PHE A 878 3.92 -41.96 0.92
CA PHE A 878 2.96 -42.27 1.97
C PHE A 878 3.30 -43.59 2.67
N LYS A 879 3.57 -44.66 1.90
CA LYS A 879 3.97 -45.97 2.42
C LYS A 879 5.24 -45.88 3.29
N ILE A 880 6.23 -45.09 2.87
CA ILE A 880 7.47 -44.88 3.63
C ILE A 880 7.18 -44.18 4.94
N ILE A 881 6.45 -43.07 4.92
CA ILE A 881 6.13 -42.30 6.13
C ILE A 881 5.34 -43.15 7.12
N VAL A 882 4.26 -43.81 6.69
CA VAL A 882 3.43 -44.62 7.59
C VAL A 882 4.10 -45.92 8.05
N SER A 883 5.26 -46.28 7.49
CA SER A 883 6.06 -47.42 7.96
C SER A 883 6.95 -47.10 9.18
N LEU A 884 7.14 -45.80 9.48
CA LEU A 884 7.99 -45.34 10.57
C LEU A 884 7.48 -45.83 11.94
N PRO A 885 8.37 -46.32 12.83
CA PRO A 885 7.97 -46.83 14.15
C PRO A 885 7.37 -45.76 15.05
N GLY A 886 6.22 -46.03 15.69
CA GLY A 886 5.66 -45.08 16.68
C GLY A 886 5.40 -43.68 16.12
N LEU A 887 5.13 -43.58 14.81
CA LEU A 887 4.92 -42.32 14.11
C LEU A 887 3.77 -41.54 14.75
N ARG A 888 4.07 -40.30 15.14
CA ARG A 888 3.14 -39.38 15.80
C ARG A 888 3.48 -37.93 15.49
N ARG A 889 2.55 -37.02 15.77
CA ARG A 889 2.81 -35.58 15.68
C ARG A 889 3.80 -35.14 16.75
N ALA A 890 4.62 -34.13 16.44
CA ALA A 890 5.35 -33.41 17.48
C ALA A 890 4.35 -32.70 18.42
N PRO A 891 4.66 -32.57 19.73
CA PRO A 891 3.76 -31.91 20.66
C PRO A 891 3.57 -30.42 20.33
N GLY A 892 2.36 -29.92 20.57
CA GLY A 892 2.00 -28.52 20.40
C GLY A 892 1.68 -28.13 18.96
N ALA A 893 1.57 -26.82 18.75
CA ALA A 893 1.21 -26.21 17.48
C ALA A 893 2.00 -26.76 16.27
N PRO A 894 3.34 -26.85 16.29
CA PRO A 894 4.15 -27.27 15.13
C PRO A 894 3.83 -28.67 14.60
N GLY A 895 3.20 -29.52 15.42
CA GLY A 895 2.78 -30.85 15.01
C GLY A 895 1.57 -30.90 14.08
N HIS A 896 0.88 -29.78 13.84
CA HIS A 896 -0.35 -29.69 13.06
C HIS A 896 -0.19 -28.77 11.84
N LEU A 897 -0.80 -29.15 10.71
CA LEU A 897 -0.97 -28.24 9.58
C LEU A 897 -1.90 -27.09 10.00
N ALA A 898 -1.33 -25.89 10.08
CA ALA A 898 -2.12 -24.69 10.32
C ALA A 898 -2.75 -24.24 9.00
N SER A 899 -4.08 -24.34 8.89
CA SER A 899 -4.84 -23.96 7.69
C SER A 899 -6.13 -23.22 8.06
N VAL A 900 -6.58 -22.31 7.19
CA VAL A 900 -7.88 -21.62 7.31
C VAL A 900 -8.70 -21.81 6.02
N PRO A 901 -10.03 -22.02 6.09
CA PRO A 901 -10.87 -22.09 4.90
C PRO A 901 -10.81 -20.77 4.11
N ALA A 902 -10.72 -20.85 2.78
CA ALA A 902 -10.84 -19.69 1.91
C ALA A 902 -12.31 -19.27 1.84
N VAL A 903 -12.69 -18.30 2.67
CA VAL A 903 -14.04 -17.72 2.65
C VAL A 903 -14.13 -16.68 1.54
N GLN A 904 -15.26 -16.64 0.81
CA GLN A 904 -15.54 -15.55 -0.14
C GLN A 904 -15.48 -14.19 0.55
N TRP A 905 -14.86 -13.22 -0.12
CA TRP A 905 -14.95 -11.81 0.22
C TRP A 905 -15.61 -11.04 -0.93
N HIS A 906 -16.50 -10.11 -0.60
CA HIS A 906 -17.27 -9.35 -1.59
C HIS A 906 -16.41 -8.24 -2.24
N GLY A 907 -15.57 -8.63 -3.21
CA GLY A 907 -14.77 -7.70 -4.03
C GLY A 907 -14.21 -8.29 -5.33
N GLN A 908 -14.56 -9.53 -5.68
CA GLN A 908 -14.02 -10.21 -6.86
C GLN A 908 -14.73 -9.71 -8.14
N THR A 909 -14.09 -8.82 -8.91
CA THR A 909 -14.62 -8.42 -10.22
C THR A 909 -14.29 -9.50 -11.27
N GLY A 910 -15.32 -10.21 -11.75
CA GLY A 910 -15.22 -10.99 -13.00
C GLY A 910 -15.53 -12.49 -12.96
N ARG A 911 -15.94 -13.10 -11.84
CA ARG A 911 -16.56 -14.45 -11.84
C ARG A 911 -17.95 -14.39 -11.23
N GLN A 912 -18.93 -14.90 -11.98
CA GLN A 912 -20.28 -15.11 -11.45
C GLN A 912 -20.24 -16.19 -10.36
N SER A 913 -21.10 -16.01 -9.36
CA SER A 913 -21.41 -16.97 -8.31
C SER A 913 -21.74 -18.35 -8.89
N GLY A 914 -20.81 -19.28 -8.73
CA GLY A 914 -20.97 -20.72 -8.95
C GLY A 914 -20.50 -21.50 -7.71
N PRO A 915 -20.88 -22.78 -7.56
CA PRO A 915 -20.78 -23.57 -6.33
C PRO A 915 -19.36 -24.06 -5.97
N GLU A 916 -18.31 -23.27 -6.26
CA GLU A 916 -16.93 -23.65 -5.92
C GLU A 916 -16.55 -23.14 -4.52
N GLU A 917 -17.07 -23.82 -3.50
CA GLU A 917 -16.58 -23.79 -2.11
C GLU A 917 -15.47 -24.85 -1.94
N GLY A 918 -14.36 -24.54 -1.23
CA GLY A 918 -13.52 -25.61 -0.65
C GLY A 918 -12.00 -25.59 -0.79
N GLN A 919 -11.30 -24.45 -0.78
CA GLN A 919 -9.83 -24.46 -0.63
C GLN A 919 -9.39 -23.87 0.71
N SER A 920 -8.41 -24.49 1.38
CA SER A 920 -7.78 -23.92 2.58
C SER A 920 -6.47 -23.18 2.23
N MET A 921 -6.20 -22.06 2.89
CA MET A 921 -4.89 -21.39 2.90
C MET A 921 -4.07 -21.91 4.08
N TYR A 922 -2.80 -22.26 3.87
CA TYR A 922 -1.91 -22.75 4.93
C TYR A 922 -1.12 -21.61 5.54
N MET A 923 -0.65 -21.73 6.77
CA MET A 923 0.22 -20.73 7.37
C MET A 923 1.69 -21.04 7.06
N THR A 924 2.52 -20.00 6.98
CA THR A 924 3.99 -20.12 6.93
C THR A 924 4.53 -20.79 8.20
N SER A 925 5.78 -21.25 8.18
CA SER A 925 6.36 -22.01 9.31
C SER A 925 6.41 -21.23 10.62
N ASP A 926 6.60 -19.92 10.55
CA ASP A 926 6.53 -18.97 11.67
C ASP A 926 5.10 -18.51 12.00
N ARG A 927 4.11 -18.96 11.22
CA ARG A 927 2.69 -18.61 11.32
C ARG A 927 2.40 -17.11 11.23
N SER A 928 3.28 -16.36 10.57
CA SER A 928 3.11 -14.91 10.38
C SER A 928 2.31 -14.54 9.12
N SER A 929 2.19 -15.47 8.17
CA SER A 929 1.59 -15.24 6.86
C SER A 929 0.88 -16.48 6.33
N PHE A 930 0.12 -16.32 5.24
CA PHE A 930 -0.54 -17.42 4.54
C PHE A 930 0.23 -17.84 3.28
N TRP A 931 0.12 -19.12 2.92
CA TRP A 931 0.78 -19.76 1.81
C TRP A 931 -0.20 -20.68 1.06
N PRO A 932 -0.11 -20.77 -0.28
CA PRO A 932 -1.04 -21.54 -1.13
C PRO A 932 -0.93 -23.06 -0.97
N VAL A 933 0.15 -23.56 -0.37
CA VAL A 933 0.41 -24.99 -0.13
C VAL A 933 0.93 -25.21 1.29
N PRO A 934 0.81 -26.42 1.86
CA PRO A 934 1.40 -26.75 3.15
C PRO A 934 2.90 -26.44 3.19
N VAL A 935 3.36 -25.81 4.28
CA VAL A 935 4.77 -25.41 4.44
C VAL A 935 5.49 -26.23 5.51
N THR A 936 4.81 -26.54 6.63
CA THR A 936 5.44 -27.21 7.78
C THR A 936 4.48 -28.17 8.48
N MET A 937 4.99 -29.32 8.92
CA MET A 937 4.32 -30.21 9.89
C MET A 937 5.37 -31.08 10.58
N ASN A 938 5.60 -30.86 11.86
CA ASN A 938 6.59 -31.61 12.62
C ASN A 938 6.05 -32.97 13.08
N ILE A 939 6.78 -34.03 12.78
CA ILE A 939 6.48 -35.40 13.22
C ILE A 939 7.63 -35.95 14.07
N VAL A 940 7.32 -36.98 14.85
CA VAL A 940 8.26 -37.74 15.66
C VAL A 940 8.01 -39.23 15.44
N TRP A 941 9.07 -40.03 15.36
CA TRP A 941 8.99 -41.49 15.29
C TRP A 941 10.11 -42.11 16.14
N ASP A 942 9.95 -43.36 16.55
CA ASP A 942 10.92 -44.02 17.41
C ASP A 942 12.10 -44.54 16.58
N SER A 943 13.33 -44.26 17.04
CA SER A 943 14.51 -44.85 16.44
C SER A 943 14.58 -46.33 16.80
N ASN A 944 14.98 -47.15 15.83
CA ASN A 944 15.32 -48.55 16.06
C ASN A 944 16.79 -48.68 16.45
#